data_AF-A0AAD4BPA3-F1
#
_entry.id   AF-A0AAD4BPA3-F1
#
_cell.length_a   1.000
_cell.length_b   1.000
_cell.length_c   1.000
_cell.angle_alpha   90.00
_cell.angle_beta   90.00
_cell.angle_gamma   90.00
#
_symmetry.space_group_name_H-M   'P 1'
#
loop_
_entity.id
_entity.type
_entity.pdbx_description
1 polymer ?
#
loop_
_entity_poly.entity_id
_entity_poly.type
_entity_poly.pdbx_seq_one_letter_code
_entity_poly.pdbx_strand_id
1 'polypeptide(L)'
;MSAMLECGEWRTAKRMATLSTGNGECCCLAVSNDGKWIAAGTWSDRAALSVWDATTYKEVFKYEDISYVSAVDFSPDSKRLVSASNSNSGGIIVWDVASNKQVQTLHHKDVIAAKYSPTGDRIATATPYSVRVWDSNDYRLLVDIHVKVTPYFRTALVWFNGHLFALSKNILKQFDAATGSAVAKWPVPDSDGYSCISLPKHGKFIAYSTKSTITLWDTSTHAQLGLIQRPQDIQTIAFSPDEQSLAFGGKDGKISIIRVSRIINSIPSSPLPPTPREPDIRADDAASDPSVPLSRLHPTLQEPAIQIDDAVLDSWKHDQLENAETLLTAAISESQNPAHPVFASRALVRTRLGKWDAALVDAERAIIVFMAGEYPDAISRVDDLIATVSFNSTCYVFRKAYMYLLLGNSQVESSDYETAIQSFECARAQIRDHVRPPLFAISLITGWKFDNLDITIRQRLCEALYAAGRTNDAAKCFHELKTELGGHDDNLEWAHPFGQHSSEKLEGLGDTAADALRHDEAISHYTIALYLVSSSPHAILIKRSKAWLATGSWKQALDDANEVIALDPSSPWGYEMRHAALHKGGDYDNAADAFETMLTKMAESPDPDVQRYGDQYVSPSSTRATIRKVVHRTLRHSPRVLINTTTGRLHNSAEQASAFESLQIFKELVSSTTTRIDYVRIKCEVREYFRYVMLSHKWENNEPLFQQVVHIAVYDLEESPTHDKLQTFCKIVRDTGFDWAWSDTCCIDKSDHFVLQEALVAMFKWYQGSAMMIVFLRGVRPSSPCGALAGSLWNTRAWTLQEYIAAKVIHFYTEDWTLYRDLELPNHKESPEVISEMERATRVSAEQLIALRPGLSSIREKLHLASTRRTTWVEDAAYSLLGIFSAIGIPAIYGEGEASLGRLLANVLTRSGDASILAWTGESSPFNSCLPARITVFHGPATTHLPPPIPDSEMERIIARFRTPSFDLSVALRLYDRLNKLPTPRFAESRMTLPCIAFQLPRFSSSRTRSGRVYRADTIAFGTVEIRTKYDLSRMRSLYLIHPWLDNLIEHGHMHGGAFTEDDVLLPPSPNMDDEEISGDELDNEGIDDDDDSSLSEPELPSTATPAQTAPVDRETGARQLVARLRQPFGALLLTVASTGRRDGAVDYKRVAADSLINVQLQESVSLADILDNVRVLDVL
;
A
#
# COMPACT_ATOMS: atom_id res chain seq x y z
N MET A 1 -2.21 18.27 25.90
CA MET A 1 -1.57 19.57 25.60
C MET A 1 -2.09 20.02 24.25
N SER A 2 -2.56 21.27 24.10
CA SER A 2 -2.90 21.82 22.79
C SER A 2 -1.63 22.37 22.14
N ALA A 3 -1.28 21.89 20.93
CA ALA A 3 -0.24 22.54 20.16
C ALA A 3 -0.74 23.89 19.66
N MET A 4 0.08 24.93 19.90
CA MET A 4 -0.17 26.29 19.46
C MET A 4 0.94 26.72 18.50
N LEU A 5 0.57 27.27 17.36
CA LEU A 5 1.48 27.85 16.39
C LEU A 5 1.50 29.37 16.58
N GLU A 6 2.67 29.94 16.83
CA GLU A 6 2.81 31.39 16.93
C GLU A 6 3.33 31.96 15.59
N CYS A 7 2.56 32.87 15.01
CA CYS A 7 2.96 33.66 13.85
C CYS A 7 3.52 35.00 14.33
N GLY A 8 4.65 35.44 13.78
CA GLY A 8 5.29 36.69 14.17
C GLY A 8 6.01 37.38 13.00
N GLU A 9 6.14 38.70 13.09
CA GLU A 9 6.89 39.50 12.11
C GLU A 9 8.39 39.40 12.41
N TRP A 10 9.18 38.83 11.49
CA TRP A 10 10.59 38.52 11.74
C TRP A 10 11.48 39.76 11.98
N ARG A 11 11.13 40.92 11.38
CA ARG A 11 11.92 42.16 11.53
C ARG A 11 11.75 42.82 12.89
N THR A 12 10.56 42.71 13.47
CA THR A 12 10.18 43.37 14.71
C THR A 12 10.11 42.39 15.89
N ALA A 13 10.25 41.07 15.62
CA ALA A 13 10.02 39.98 16.57
C ALA A 13 8.66 40.07 17.28
N LYS A 14 7.68 40.72 16.65
CA LYS A 14 6.35 40.95 17.21
C LYS A 14 5.45 39.76 16.92
N ARG A 15 4.83 39.18 17.95
CA ARG A 15 3.80 38.15 17.78
C ARG A 15 2.56 38.75 17.11
N MET A 16 2.13 38.14 16.02
CA MET A 16 1.00 38.56 15.19
C MET A 16 -0.26 37.74 15.50
N ALA A 17 -0.13 36.42 15.62
CA ALA A 17 -1.26 35.51 15.88
C ALA A 17 -0.83 34.22 16.57
N THR A 18 -1.78 33.53 17.20
CA THR A 18 -1.62 32.17 17.73
C THR A 18 -2.68 31.28 17.09
N LEU A 19 -2.29 30.27 16.31
CA LEU A 19 -3.18 29.29 15.68
C LEU A 19 -3.25 28.03 16.56
N SER A 20 -4.45 27.55 16.83
CA SER A 20 -4.64 26.28 17.56
C SER A 20 -4.81 25.16 16.55
N THR A 21 -4.02 24.09 16.69
CA THR A 21 -4.16 22.88 15.86
C THR A 21 -5.06 21.82 16.52
N GLY A 22 -5.69 22.13 17.66
CA GLY A 22 -6.50 21.19 18.44
C GLY A 22 -5.68 20.32 19.41
N ASN A 23 -6.10 19.06 19.59
CA ASN A 23 -5.49 18.11 20.51
C ASN A 23 -4.33 17.35 19.84
N GLY A 24 -3.10 17.51 20.36
CA GLY A 24 -1.91 16.81 19.87
C GLY A 24 -0.69 17.72 19.78
N GLU A 25 0.49 17.15 19.55
CA GLU A 25 1.73 17.90 19.34
C GLU A 25 1.94 18.19 17.84
N CYS A 26 2.34 19.41 17.49
CA CYS A 26 2.68 19.75 16.11
C CYS A 26 4.08 19.21 15.77
N CYS A 27 4.15 18.36 14.75
CA CYS A 27 5.38 17.66 14.35
C CYS A 27 6.02 18.24 13.08
N CYS A 28 5.23 18.82 12.17
CA CYS A 28 5.69 19.39 10.91
C CYS A 28 4.89 20.64 10.51
N LEU A 29 5.56 21.56 9.80
CA LEU A 29 5.02 22.86 9.39
C LEU A 29 5.53 23.24 7.99
N ALA A 30 4.67 23.86 7.19
CA ALA A 30 5.02 24.46 5.90
C ALA A 30 4.26 25.77 5.69
N VAL A 31 4.90 26.71 4.99
CA VAL A 31 4.27 27.95 4.52
C VAL A 31 4.37 27.96 3.00
N SER A 32 3.31 28.38 2.32
CA SER A 32 3.30 28.46 0.86
C SER A 32 4.27 29.55 0.35
N ASN A 33 4.78 29.36 -0.86
CA ASN A 33 5.75 30.28 -1.46
C ASN A 33 5.16 31.67 -1.72
N ASP A 34 3.85 31.76 -1.95
CA ASP A 34 3.12 33.02 -2.07
C ASP A 34 2.77 33.65 -0.71
N GLY A 35 3.07 32.96 0.40
CA GLY A 35 2.84 33.42 1.76
C GLY A 35 1.37 33.49 2.16
N LYS A 36 0.46 32.89 1.39
CA LYS A 36 -0.99 32.90 1.68
C LYS A 36 -1.45 31.77 2.57
N TRP A 37 -0.71 30.67 2.64
CA TRP A 37 -1.13 29.45 3.34
C TRP A 37 -0.10 28.99 4.35
N ILE A 38 -0.58 28.53 5.50
CA ILE A 38 0.21 27.85 6.53
C ILE A 38 -0.39 26.45 6.68
N ALA A 39 0.42 25.41 6.61
CA ALA A 39 0.00 24.03 6.83
C ALA A 39 0.74 23.44 8.03
N ALA A 40 0.05 22.64 8.83
CA ALA A 40 0.64 21.92 9.96
C ALA A 40 0.08 20.51 10.06
N GLY A 41 0.96 19.58 10.41
CA GLY A 41 0.60 18.23 10.81
C GLY A 41 0.76 18.04 12.32
N THR A 42 -0.14 17.27 12.92
CA THR A 42 -0.05 16.87 14.33
C THR A 42 0.16 15.38 14.50
N TRP A 43 0.57 15.01 15.71
CA TRP A 43 0.63 13.63 16.19
C TRP A 43 -0.18 13.50 17.49
N SER A 44 -1.22 12.66 17.45
CA SER A 44 -2.06 12.26 18.58
C SER A 44 -2.95 11.10 18.14
N ASP A 45 -3.77 10.58 19.07
CA ASP A 45 -4.90 9.69 18.79
C ASP A 45 -5.94 10.31 17.82
N ARG A 46 -5.94 11.64 17.70
CA ARG A 46 -6.75 12.43 16.76
C ARG A 46 -5.86 13.38 15.95
N ALA A 47 -4.83 12.85 15.32
CA ALA A 47 -3.94 13.65 14.48
C ALA A 47 -4.71 14.27 13.31
N ALA A 48 -4.26 15.45 12.90
CA ALA A 48 -4.90 16.21 11.84
C ALA A 48 -3.87 16.93 10.97
N LEU A 49 -4.21 17.07 9.70
CA LEU A 49 -3.63 18.05 8.80
C LEU A 49 -4.52 19.29 8.82
N SER A 50 -3.99 20.43 9.26
CA SER A 50 -4.70 21.71 9.27
C SER A 50 -3.99 22.72 8.35
N VAL A 51 -4.77 23.53 7.64
CA VAL A 51 -4.29 24.61 6.78
C VAL A 51 -5.04 25.91 7.09
N TRP A 52 -4.28 27.00 7.28
CA TRP A 52 -4.78 28.33 7.59
C TRP A 52 -4.43 29.32 6.49
N ASP A 53 -5.29 30.32 6.31
CA ASP A 53 -4.96 31.52 5.57
C ASP A 53 -3.98 32.37 6.41
N ALA A 54 -2.80 32.66 5.86
CA ALA A 54 -1.72 33.35 6.54
C ALA A 54 -1.98 34.86 6.76
N THR A 55 -2.97 35.44 6.09
CA THR A 55 -3.36 36.84 6.21
C THR A 55 -4.46 37.04 7.24
N THR A 56 -5.44 36.13 7.28
CA THR A 56 -6.58 36.20 8.19
C THR A 56 -6.41 35.32 9.43
N TYR A 57 -5.46 34.39 9.42
CA TYR A 57 -5.19 33.41 10.47
C TYR A 57 -6.39 32.49 10.78
N LYS A 58 -7.32 32.34 9.83
CA LYS A 58 -8.47 31.44 9.95
C LYS A 58 -8.14 30.07 9.34
N GLU A 59 -8.63 29.01 9.99
CA GLU A 59 -8.52 27.64 9.46
C GLU A 59 -9.44 27.52 8.25
N VAL A 60 -8.88 27.07 7.12
CA VAL A 60 -9.59 26.94 5.84
C VAL A 60 -9.79 25.48 5.47
N PHE A 61 -8.94 24.60 5.98
CA PHE A 61 -9.02 23.16 5.75
C PHE A 61 -8.50 22.38 6.94
N LYS A 62 -9.19 21.29 7.26
CA LYS A 62 -8.79 20.34 8.29
C LYS A 62 -9.16 18.92 7.85
N TYR A 63 -8.23 17.99 8.04
CA TYR A 63 -8.41 16.58 7.73
C TYR A 63 -7.94 15.72 8.91
N GLU A 64 -8.87 14.98 9.53
CA GLU A 64 -8.69 14.31 10.83
C GLU A 64 -8.61 12.77 10.74
N ASP A 65 -8.71 12.18 9.55
CA ASP A 65 -8.63 10.72 9.33
C ASP A 65 -7.17 10.26 9.13
N ILE A 66 -6.25 10.78 9.97
CA ILE A 66 -4.81 10.44 9.93
C ILE A 66 -4.33 10.16 11.35
N SER A 67 -3.56 9.09 11.55
CA SER A 67 -2.98 8.74 12.86
C SER A 67 -1.72 9.51 13.21
N TYR A 68 -0.91 9.88 12.21
CA TYR A 68 0.31 10.66 12.40
C TYR A 68 0.76 11.31 11.09
N VAL A 69 0.83 12.64 11.04
CA VAL A 69 1.36 13.37 9.87
C VAL A 69 2.87 13.60 10.04
N SER A 70 3.70 12.88 9.31
CA SER A 70 5.16 12.94 9.45
C SER A 70 5.82 14.11 8.68
N ALA A 71 5.21 14.56 7.58
CA ALA A 71 5.74 15.68 6.79
C ALA A 71 4.64 16.41 6.02
N VAL A 72 4.86 17.71 5.77
CA VAL A 72 4.02 18.56 4.91
C VAL A 72 4.91 19.48 4.06
N ASP A 73 4.53 19.74 2.80
CA ASP A 73 5.24 20.67 1.92
C ASP A 73 4.35 21.22 0.81
N PHE A 74 4.45 22.52 0.50
CA PHE A 74 3.72 23.12 -0.62
C PHE A 74 4.49 22.98 -1.93
N SER A 75 3.78 22.89 -3.04
CA SER A 75 4.39 23.04 -4.36
C SER A 75 4.92 24.47 -4.54
N PRO A 76 5.93 24.68 -5.39
CA PRO A 76 6.51 26.01 -5.60
C PRO A 76 5.52 27.06 -6.12
N ASP A 77 4.48 26.62 -6.85
CA ASP A 77 3.39 27.48 -7.32
C ASP A 77 2.27 27.68 -6.29
N SER A 78 2.42 27.12 -5.08
CA SER A 78 1.49 27.21 -3.94
C SER A 78 0.10 26.62 -4.17
N LYS A 79 -0.11 25.87 -5.26
CA LYS A 79 -1.41 25.29 -5.61
C LYS A 79 -1.64 23.89 -5.03
N ARG A 80 -0.56 23.14 -4.77
CA ARG A 80 -0.62 21.79 -4.21
C ARG A 80 0.07 21.74 -2.85
N LEU A 81 -0.37 20.81 -2.02
CA LEU A 81 0.24 20.47 -0.74
C LEU A 81 0.48 18.96 -0.73
N VAL A 82 1.66 18.50 -0.36
CA VAL A 82 1.89 17.08 -0.06
C VAL A 82 1.89 16.90 1.44
N SER A 83 1.17 15.90 1.93
CA SER A 83 1.27 15.42 3.30
C SER A 83 1.74 13.97 3.29
N ALA A 84 2.55 13.61 4.28
CA ALA A 84 2.95 12.23 4.53
C ALA A 84 2.43 11.77 5.89
N SER A 85 1.99 10.54 5.95
CA SER A 85 1.44 9.84 7.09
C SER A 85 2.19 8.53 7.31
N ASN A 86 2.41 8.21 8.57
CA ASN A 86 3.06 6.98 9.02
C ASN A 86 2.04 5.90 9.41
N SER A 87 0.93 5.78 8.67
CA SER A 87 -0.09 4.75 8.86
C SER A 87 0.15 3.56 7.93
N ASN A 88 -0.29 2.37 8.35
CA ASN A 88 -0.23 1.12 7.56
C ASN A 88 -0.93 1.22 6.19
N SER A 89 -1.75 2.26 5.94
CA SER A 89 -2.49 2.53 4.72
C SER A 89 -1.68 3.18 3.56
N GLY A 90 -0.38 3.45 3.73
CA GLY A 90 0.48 3.98 2.66
C GLY A 90 0.25 5.48 2.42
N GLY A 91 0.85 6.29 3.30
CA GLY A 91 0.29 7.56 3.72
C GLY A 91 0.77 8.85 3.04
N ILE A 92 1.16 8.88 1.75
CA ILE A 92 1.44 10.19 1.11
C ILE A 92 0.22 10.64 0.31
N ILE A 93 -0.29 11.82 0.63
CA ILE A 93 -1.46 12.40 -0.02
C ILE A 93 -1.08 13.75 -0.62
N VAL A 94 -1.42 13.96 -1.89
CA VAL A 94 -1.32 15.26 -2.55
C VAL A 94 -2.69 15.92 -2.55
N TRP A 95 -2.74 17.17 -2.12
CA TRP A 95 -3.94 17.98 -1.95
C TRP A 95 -3.90 19.17 -2.90
N ASP A 96 -5.07 19.55 -3.38
CA ASP A 96 -5.29 20.84 -4.02
C ASP A 96 -5.65 21.88 -2.95
N VAL A 97 -4.86 22.94 -2.88
CA VAL A 97 -4.99 23.95 -1.80
C VAL A 97 -6.21 24.85 -2.04
N ALA A 98 -6.65 25.03 -3.29
CA ALA A 98 -7.78 25.90 -3.60
C ALA A 98 -9.14 25.25 -3.34
N SER A 99 -9.26 23.96 -3.68
CA SER A 99 -10.49 23.17 -3.53
C SER A 99 -10.54 22.35 -2.25
N ASN A 100 -9.43 22.25 -1.50
CA ASN A 100 -9.29 21.42 -0.31
C ASN A 100 -9.55 19.93 -0.57
N LYS A 101 -9.34 19.46 -1.80
CA LYS A 101 -9.57 18.06 -2.19
C LYS A 101 -8.27 17.30 -2.33
N GLN A 102 -8.35 16.01 -2.01
CA GLN A 102 -7.30 15.04 -2.33
C GLN A 102 -7.21 14.87 -3.85
N VAL A 103 -6.01 15.06 -4.39
CA VAL A 103 -5.69 14.93 -5.81
C VAL A 103 -5.16 13.53 -6.09
N GLN A 104 -4.26 13.03 -5.23
CA GLN A 104 -3.61 11.74 -5.45
C GLN A 104 -3.10 11.10 -4.16
N THR A 105 -3.02 9.77 -4.13
CA THR A 105 -2.29 9.02 -3.10
C THR A 105 -1.04 8.38 -3.70
N LEU A 106 0.12 8.62 -3.09
CA LEU A 106 1.39 8.00 -3.45
C LEU A 106 1.73 6.88 -2.46
N HIS A 107 2.11 5.71 -2.97
CA HIS A 107 2.41 4.54 -2.14
C HIS A 107 3.89 4.46 -1.74
N HIS A 108 4.19 4.87 -0.52
CA HIS A 108 5.47 4.66 0.15
C HIS A 108 5.16 4.47 1.64
N LYS A 109 5.44 3.29 2.20
CA LYS A 109 5.15 2.97 3.62
C LYS A 109 6.22 3.59 4.52
N ASP A 110 5.85 3.97 5.75
CA ASP A 110 6.76 4.51 6.77
C ASP A 110 7.53 5.77 6.35
N VAL A 111 6.82 6.69 5.69
CA VAL A 111 7.44 7.92 5.18
C VAL A 111 7.77 8.85 6.33
N ILE A 112 9.03 9.26 6.39
CA ILE A 112 9.57 10.17 7.40
C ILE A 112 9.78 11.60 6.86
N ALA A 113 9.82 11.77 5.53
CA ALA A 113 9.91 13.09 4.89
C ALA A 113 9.30 13.09 3.49
N ALA A 114 8.67 14.20 3.11
CA ALA A 114 8.18 14.48 1.76
C ALA A 114 8.52 15.93 1.38
N LYS A 115 9.04 16.16 0.16
CA LYS A 115 9.43 17.48 -0.34
C LYS A 115 9.18 17.66 -1.83
N TYR A 116 8.61 18.79 -2.21
CA TYR A 116 8.56 19.21 -3.61
C TYR A 116 9.93 19.68 -4.08
N SER A 117 10.23 19.40 -5.35
CA SER A 117 11.35 20.02 -6.06
C SER A 117 11.12 21.53 -6.23
N PRO A 118 12.17 22.37 -6.29
CA PRO A 118 12.04 23.81 -6.46
C PRO A 118 11.38 24.22 -7.79
N THR A 119 11.53 23.38 -8.81
CA THR A 119 10.89 23.49 -10.13
C THR A 119 9.44 23.03 -10.12
N GLY A 120 9.04 22.24 -9.13
CA GLY A 120 7.68 21.76 -8.95
C GLY A 120 7.32 20.60 -9.86
N ASP A 121 8.26 20.03 -10.62
CA ASP A 121 8.10 18.88 -11.54
C ASP A 121 8.23 17.52 -10.85
N ARG A 122 8.73 17.50 -9.61
CA ARG A 122 9.00 16.27 -8.84
C ARG A 122 8.62 16.38 -7.37
N ILE A 123 8.31 15.24 -6.76
CA ILE A 123 8.13 15.02 -5.32
C ILE A 123 9.17 14.00 -4.86
N ALA A 124 9.90 14.26 -3.78
CA ALA A 124 10.76 13.25 -3.14
C ALA A 124 10.15 12.80 -1.83
N THR A 125 10.13 11.50 -1.58
CA THR A 125 9.68 10.92 -0.31
C THR A 125 10.73 9.96 0.24
N ALA A 126 10.95 9.98 1.55
CA ALA A 126 11.95 9.15 2.23
C ALA A 126 11.32 8.28 3.30
N THR A 127 11.84 7.07 3.42
CA THR A 127 11.61 6.11 4.50
C THR A 127 12.95 5.78 5.15
N PRO A 128 12.99 5.02 6.26
CA PRO A 128 14.24 4.57 6.85
C PRO A 128 15.13 3.75 5.90
N TYR A 129 14.59 3.21 4.80
CA TYR A 129 15.27 2.25 3.92
C TYR A 129 15.41 2.72 2.48
N SER A 130 14.59 3.66 2.02
CA SER A 130 14.53 4.08 0.62
C SER A 130 14.15 5.54 0.47
N VAL A 131 14.55 6.12 -0.66
CA VAL A 131 14.13 7.44 -1.12
C VAL A 131 13.54 7.28 -2.51
N ARG A 132 12.29 7.71 -2.68
CA ARG A 132 11.56 7.65 -3.95
C ARG A 132 11.38 9.05 -4.51
N VAL A 133 11.56 9.19 -5.82
CA VAL A 133 11.26 10.41 -6.56
C VAL A 133 10.10 10.14 -7.49
N TRP A 134 9.08 10.98 -7.42
CA TRP A 134 7.85 10.91 -8.18
C TRP A 134 7.80 12.11 -9.12
N ASP A 135 7.20 11.95 -10.28
CA ASP A 135 6.78 13.08 -11.10
C ASP A 135 5.63 13.80 -10.38
N SER A 136 5.58 15.13 -10.38
CA SER A 136 4.50 15.87 -9.73
C SER A 136 3.26 16.06 -10.61
N ASN A 137 3.37 15.81 -11.92
CA ASN A 137 2.27 16.01 -12.87
C ASN A 137 1.43 14.74 -13.03
N ASP A 138 2.09 13.60 -13.20
CA ASP A 138 1.42 12.29 -13.37
C ASP A 138 1.60 11.34 -12.17
N TYR A 139 2.37 11.77 -11.15
CA TYR A 139 2.54 11.04 -9.89
C TYR A 139 3.16 9.64 -10.02
N ARG A 140 3.75 9.31 -11.17
CA ARG A 140 4.45 8.04 -11.34
C ARG A 140 5.79 8.05 -10.61
N LEU A 141 6.21 6.87 -10.16
CA LEU A 141 7.54 6.67 -9.60
C LEU A 141 8.57 6.83 -10.73
N LEU A 142 9.46 7.82 -10.62
CA LEU A 142 10.56 8.05 -11.54
C LEU A 142 11.81 7.28 -11.12
N VAL A 143 12.12 7.28 -9.82
CA VAL A 143 13.35 6.70 -9.27
C VAL A 143 13.10 6.11 -7.87
N ASP A 144 13.60 4.90 -7.62
CA ASP A 144 13.64 4.28 -6.28
C ASP A 144 15.10 4.03 -5.84
N ILE A 145 15.55 4.80 -4.86
CA ILE A 145 16.91 4.79 -4.35
C ILE A 145 16.93 4.05 -3.01
N HIS A 146 17.50 2.85 -2.99
CA HIS A 146 17.66 2.06 -1.77
C HIS A 146 18.81 2.62 -0.94
N VAL A 147 18.48 3.52 0.00
CA VAL A 147 19.44 4.16 0.90
C VAL A 147 18.88 4.23 2.30
N LYS A 148 19.66 3.76 3.28
CA LYS A 148 19.30 3.87 4.68
C LYS A 148 19.26 5.33 5.11
N VAL A 149 18.07 5.85 5.40
CA VAL A 149 17.84 7.18 5.99
C VAL A 149 17.59 6.98 7.47
N THR A 150 18.09 7.88 8.33
CA THR A 150 17.95 7.66 9.78
C THR A 150 16.62 8.22 10.29
N PRO A 151 15.81 7.43 11.02
CA PRO A 151 14.42 7.78 11.33
C PRO A 151 14.23 8.95 12.33
N TYR A 152 15.30 9.45 12.97
CA TYR A 152 15.21 10.46 14.03
C TYR A 152 15.42 11.91 13.55
N PHE A 153 15.45 12.17 12.23
CA PHE A 153 15.69 13.51 11.68
C PHE A 153 14.40 14.20 11.24
N ARG A 154 14.11 15.41 11.78
CA ARG A 154 12.93 16.21 11.40
C ARG A 154 12.98 16.74 9.96
N THR A 155 14.17 16.87 9.38
CA THR A 155 14.38 17.23 7.96
C THR A 155 15.35 16.25 7.33
N ALA A 156 14.83 15.21 6.66
CA ALA A 156 15.65 14.12 6.09
C ALA A 156 15.99 14.29 4.59
N LEU A 157 15.25 15.14 3.88
CA LEU A 157 15.36 15.36 2.44
C LEU A 157 15.44 16.85 2.08
N VAL A 158 16.31 17.19 1.13
CA VAL A 158 16.37 18.54 0.55
C VAL A 158 16.72 18.47 -0.94
N TRP A 159 16.14 19.38 -1.73
CA TRP A 159 16.39 19.51 -3.15
C TRP A 159 17.32 20.68 -3.48
N PHE A 160 18.20 20.50 -4.46
CA PHE A 160 18.96 21.60 -5.04
C PHE A 160 19.42 21.29 -6.48
N ASN A 161 19.14 22.17 -7.44
CA ASN A 161 19.58 22.08 -8.84
C ASN A 161 19.35 20.71 -9.52
N GLY A 162 18.19 20.08 -9.30
CA GLY A 162 17.90 18.75 -9.85
C GLY A 162 18.61 17.58 -9.13
N HIS A 163 19.34 17.87 -8.05
CA HIS A 163 19.90 16.88 -7.14
C HIS A 163 19.09 16.78 -5.85
N LEU A 164 19.04 15.56 -5.32
CA LEU A 164 18.38 15.23 -4.06
C LEU A 164 19.41 14.89 -3.00
N PHE A 165 19.30 15.52 -1.84
CA PHE A 165 20.17 15.29 -0.70
C PHE A 165 19.40 14.52 0.38
N ALA A 166 19.93 13.37 0.79
CA ALA A 166 19.35 12.53 1.84
C ALA A 166 20.36 12.32 2.99
N LEU A 167 19.87 12.50 4.22
CA LEU A 167 20.71 12.44 5.41
C LEU A 167 20.73 11.02 6.04
N SER A 168 21.92 10.45 6.23
CA SER A 168 22.11 9.10 6.77
C SER A 168 23.19 9.10 7.85
N LYS A 169 22.82 8.94 9.13
CA LYS A 169 23.64 9.04 10.35
C LYS A 169 24.74 10.11 10.29
N ASN A 170 25.86 9.82 9.61
CA ASN A 170 27.07 10.64 9.57
C ASN A 170 27.49 11.05 8.13
N ILE A 171 26.62 10.84 7.15
CA ILE A 171 26.90 11.12 5.73
C ILE A 171 25.66 11.78 5.10
N LEU A 172 25.87 12.94 4.50
CA LEU A 172 24.90 13.52 3.56
C LEU A 172 25.21 12.95 2.17
N LYS A 173 24.22 12.24 1.59
CA LYS A 173 24.35 11.64 0.27
C LYS A 173 23.61 12.50 -0.74
N GLN A 174 24.29 12.85 -1.83
CA GLN A 174 23.72 13.54 -2.98
C GLN A 174 23.42 12.54 -4.08
N PHE A 175 22.21 12.62 -4.62
CA PHE A 175 21.73 11.81 -5.73
C PHE A 175 21.33 12.70 -6.90
N ASP A 176 21.57 12.21 -8.10
CA ASP A 176 20.96 12.77 -9.30
C ASP A 176 19.49 12.34 -9.35
N ALA A 177 18.56 13.30 -9.40
CA ALA A 177 17.14 12.97 -9.28
C ALA A 177 16.51 12.43 -10.57
N ALA A 178 17.23 12.47 -11.69
CA ALA A 178 16.78 11.89 -12.96
C ALA A 178 17.18 10.41 -13.06
N THR A 179 18.36 10.06 -12.56
CA THR A 179 18.95 8.71 -12.71
C THR A 179 18.96 7.90 -11.41
N GLY A 180 18.81 8.55 -10.25
CA GLY A 180 18.98 7.92 -8.93
C GLY A 180 20.42 7.61 -8.55
N SER A 181 21.39 7.98 -9.38
CA SER A 181 22.79 7.68 -9.17
C SER A 181 23.38 8.53 -8.04
N ALA A 182 24.20 7.93 -7.19
CA ALA A 182 24.91 8.65 -6.14
C ALA A 182 26.01 9.54 -6.77
N VAL A 183 25.92 10.85 -6.57
CA VAL A 183 26.83 11.85 -7.13
C VAL A 183 27.97 12.15 -6.16
N ALA A 184 27.65 12.35 -4.87
CA ALA A 184 28.63 12.74 -3.86
C ALA A 184 28.23 12.27 -2.46
N LYS A 185 29.23 12.13 -1.59
CA LYS A 185 29.08 11.84 -0.16
C LYS A 185 29.85 12.89 0.62
N TRP A 186 29.18 13.52 1.57
CA TRP A 186 29.76 14.58 2.39
C TRP A 186 29.90 14.08 3.82
N PRO A 187 31.09 14.14 4.41
CA PRO A 187 31.31 13.72 5.79
C PRO A 187 30.62 14.71 6.72
N VAL A 188 29.78 14.19 7.61
CA VAL A 188 29.09 14.96 8.63
C VAL A 188 29.68 14.58 10.00
N PRO A 189 30.02 15.54 10.89
CA PRO A 189 30.58 15.21 12.20
C PRO A 189 29.68 14.30 13.03
N ASP A 190 30.28 13.34 13.75
CA ASP A 190 29.56 12.40 14.64
C ASP A 190 28.67 13.15 15.64
N SER A 191 27.39 12.74 15.69
CA SER A 191 26.38 13.40 16.52
C SER A 191 25.35 12.38 17.02
N ASP A 192 25.36 12.12 18.33
CA ASP A 192 24.39 11.27 19.04
C ASP A 192 23.00 11.95 19.24
N GLY A 193 22.51 12.73 18.27
CA GLY A 193 21.29 13.53 18.46
C GLY A 193 20.60 14.05 17.19
N TYR A 194 19.47 14.75 17.40
CA TYR A 194 18.66 15.38 16.35
C TYR A 194 19.53 16.28 15.48
N SER A 195 19.49 16.07 14.16
CA SER A 195 20.18 16.90 13.19
C SER A 195 19.23 17.39 12.11
N CYS A 196 19.49 18.60 11.63
CA CYS A 196 18.62 19.31 10.69
C CYS A 196 19.47 19.90 9.57
N ILE A 197 18.85 19.99 8.40
CA ILE A 197 19.51 20.52 7.21
C ILE A 197 18.61 21.56 6.56
N SER A 198 19.22 22.65 6.12
CA SER A 198 18.53 23.72 5.40
C SER A 198 19.38 24.18 4.23
N LEU A 199 18.73 24.35 3.08
CA LEU A 199 19.34 24.91 1.88
C LEU A 199 18.69 26.27 1.55
N PRO A 200 19.49 27.30 1.21
CA PRO A 200 19.02 28.52 0.59
C PRO A 200 18.44 28.26 -0.80
N LYS A 201 17.57 29.15 -1.27
CA LYS A 201 16.89 29.10 -2.58
C LYS A 201 17.86 29.11 -3.77
N HIS A 202 18.96 29.85 -3.68
CA HIS A 202 20.04 29.96 -4.65
C HIS A 202 21.19 28.97 -4.35
N GLY A 203 21.11 28.27 -3.21
CA GLY A 203 21.95 27.16 -2.77
C GLY A 203 23.45 27.32 -2.97
N LYS A 204 23.99 28.51 -2.67
CA LYS A 204 25.43 28.73 -2.55
C LYS A 204 26.03 28.03 -1.32
N PHE A 205 25.21 27.86 -0.28
CA PHE A 205 25.63 27.31 1.01
C PHE A 205 24.66 26.22 1.46
N ILE A 206 25.08 25.33 2.34
CA ILE A 206 24.19 24.41 3.06
C ILE A 206 24.44 24.56 4.56
N ALA A 207 23.37 24.73 5.32
CA ALA A 207 23.46 24.77 6.78
C ALA A 207 23.06 23.40 7.33
N TYR A 208 23.91 22.89 8.22
CA TYR A 208 23.68 21.65 8.94
C TYR A 208 23.83 21.90 10.43
N SER A 209 22.88 21.44 11.23
CA SER A 209 22.95 21.53 12.68
C SER A 209 23.08 20.16 13.33
N THR A 210 24.03 20.00 14.26
CA THR A 210 24.01 18.96 15.29
C THR A 210 23.36 19.51 16.56
N LYS A 211 23.25 18.66 17.60
CA LYS A 211 22.70 19.03 18.92
C LYS A 211 23.24 20.39 19.43
N SER A 212 24.54 20.67 19.28
CA SER A 212 25.18 21.86 19.84
C SER A 212 25.92 22.73 18.82
N THR A 213 25.88 22.38 17.52
CA THR A 213 26.63 23.13 16.50
C THR A 213 25.80 23.41 15.27
N ILE A 214 26.06 24.56 14.64
CA ILE A 214 25.62 24.87 13.27
C ILE A 214 26.88 24.99 12.42
N THR A 215 26.94 24.21 11.37
CA THR A 215 27.99 24.25 10.35
C THR A 215 27.42 24.79 9.05
N LEU A 216 28.18 25.64 8.38
CA LEU A 216 27.87 26.14 7.05
C LEU A 216 28.89 25.56 6.08
N TRP A 217 28.43 25.02 4.96
CA TRP A 217 29.28 24.43 3.93
C TRP A 217 29.00 25.04 2.58
N ASP A 218 30.01 25.10 1.72
CA ASP A 218 29.89 25.56 0.34
C ASP A 218 29.44 24.40 -0.56
N THR A 219 28.38 24.61 -1.35
CA THR A 219 27.77 23.56 -2.20
C THR A 219 28.64 23.14 -3.38
N SER A 220 29.58 23.99 -3.82
CA SER A 220 30.42 23.74 -4.99
C SER A 220 31.78 23.12 -4.64
N THR A 221 32.37 23.55 -3.53
CA THR A 221 33.71 23.11 -3.10
C THR A 221 33.67 22.01 -2.05
N HIS A 222 32.49 21.77 -1.48
CA HIS A 222 32.27 20.86 -0.35
C HIS A 222 33.09 21.24 0.91
N ALA A 223 33.57 22.47 0.97
CA ALA A 223 34.37 22.97 2.07
C ALA A 223 33.47 23.54 3.18
N GLN A 224 33.84 23.30 4.43
CA GLN A 224 33.20 23.94 5.57
C GLN A 224 33.61 25.43 5.61
N LEU A 225 32.62 26.31 5.57
CA LEU A 225 32.78 27.77 5.55
C LEU A 225 32.67 28.41 6.94
N GLY A 226 32.07 27.72 7.91
CA GLY A 226 31.92 28.27 9.25
C GLY A 226 31.34 27.28 10.24
N LEU A 227 31.64 27.51 11.52
CA LEU A 227 31.14 26.74 12.65
C LEU A 227 30.67 27.71 13.73
N ILE A 228 29.49 27.44 14.27
CA ILE A 228 28.99 28.09 15.47
C ILE A 228 28.66 26.99 16.47
N GLN A 229 29.35 26.99 17.61
CA GLN A 229 29.04 26.13 18.74
C GLN A 229 28.16 26.89 19.73
N ARG A 230 27.06 26.27 20.14
CA ARG A 230 26.12 26.79 21.13
C ARG A 230 25.91 25.74 22.23
N PRO A 231 25.76 26.18 23.49
CA PRO A 231 25.58 25.25 24.62
C PRO A 231 24.20 24.59 24.67
N GLN A 232 23.31 24.84 23.70
CA GLN A 232 21.90 24.45 23.75
C GLN A 232 21.52 23.52 22.61
N ASP A 233 20.54 22.64 22.88
CA ASP A 233 19.99 21.67 21.93
C ASP A 233 19.21 22.36 20.81
N ILE A 234 19.80 22.42 19.62
CA ILE A 234 19.17 22.93 18.40
C ILE A 234 18.20 21.88 17.85
N GLN A 235 16.96 22.29 17.57
CA GLN A 235 15.88 21.41 17.11
C GLN A 235 15.48 21.66 15.65
N THR A 236 15.72 22.86 15.13
CA THR A 236 15.42 23.22 13.74
C THR A 236 16.24 24.42 13.28
N ILE A 237 16.47 24.51 11.97
CA ILE A 237 17.17 25.61 11.29
C ILE A 237 16.44 26.00 10.00
N ALA A 238 16.40 27.28 9.66
CA ALA A 238 15.81 27.76 8.42
C ALA A 238 16.49 29.04 7.92
N PHE A 239 16.80 29.12 6.62
CA PHE A 239 17.27 30.35 5.99
C PHE A 239 16.14 31.35 5.79
N SER A 240 16.47 32.65 5.87
CA SER A 240 15.59 33.71 5.41
C SER A 240 15.45 33.68 3.87
N PRO A 241 14.34 34.19 3.30
CA PRO A 241 14.14 34.22 1.84
C PRO A 241 15.21 35.01 1.07
N ASP A 242 15.86 35.98 1.73
CA ASP A 242 16.98 36.77 1.19
C ASP A 242 18.35 36.11 1.42
N GLU A 243 18.39 34.96 2.09
CA GLU A 243 19.58 34.15 2.42
C GLU A 243 20.64 34.87 3.25
N GLN A 244 20.33 36.06 3.77
CA GLN A 244 21.25 36.84 4.58
C GLN A 244 21.27 36.39 6.03
N SER A 245 20.22 35.69 6.47
CA SER A 245 20.02 35.29 7.86
C SER A 245 19.64 33.82 7.98
N LEU A 246 20.06 33.20 9.07
CA LEU A 246 19.71 31.85 9.47
C LEU A 246 18.99 31.94 10.81
N ALA A 247 17.75 31.46 10.86
CA ALA A 247 16.99 31.27 12.08
C ALA A 247 17.21 29.86 12.62
N PHE A 248 17.26 29.70 13.93
CA PHE A 248 17.29 28.41 14.59
C PHE A 248 16.53 28.45 15.91
N GLY A 249 15.91 27.33 16.26
CA GLY A 249 15.13 27.16 17.49
C GLY A 249 15.65 26.00 18.32
N GLY A 250 15.65 26.15 19.64
CA GLY A 250 16.06 25.12 20.60
C GLY A 250 14.97 24.74 21.60
N LYS A 251 15.26 23.80 22.51
CA LYS A 251 14.34 23.36 23.58
C LYS A 251 13.95 24.46 24.59
N ASP A 252 14.65 25.59 24.57
CA ASP A 252 14.38 26.73 25.47
C ASP A 252 13.19 27.60 25.01
N GLY A 253 12.54 27.22 23.92
CA GLY A 253 11.36 27.92 23.38
C GLY A 253 11.70 29.27 22.73
N LYS A 254 12.99 29.56 22.50
CA LYS A 254 13.43 30.81 21.87
C LYS A 254 13.86 30.57 20.42
N ILE A 255 13.53 31.53 19.57
CA ILE A 255 14.01 31.59 18.19
C ILE A 255 15.15 32.61 18.12
N SER A 256 16.30 32.17 17.65
CA SER A 256 17.49 33.01 17.45
C SER A 256 17.75 33.21 15.96
N ILE A 257 18.11 34.43 15.56
CA ILE A 257 18.41 34.78 14.17
C ILE A 257 19.84 35.32 14.08
N ILE A 258 20.64 34.75 13.18
CA ILE A 258 22.04 35.14 12.96
C ILE A 258 22.24 35.49 11.48
N ARG A 259 22.98 36.55 11.18
CA ARG A 259 23.41 36.83 9.80
C ARG A 259 24.45 35.82 9.33
N VAL A 260 24.25 35.26 8.14
CA VAL A 260 25.12 34.24 7.52
C VAL A 260 26.56 34.75 7.38
N SER A 261 26.75 36.05 7.07
CA SER A 261 28.07 36.69 7.00
C SER A 261 28.87 36.64 8.31
N ARG A 262 28.21 36.58 9.47
CA ARG A 262 28.90 36.41 10.77
C ARG A 262 29.37 34.97 11.00
N ILE A 263 28.75 33.99 10.35
CA ILE A 263 29.10 32.57 10.42
C ILE A 263 30.34 32.30 9.56
N ILE A 264 30.37 32.86 8.34
CA ILE A 264 31.50 32.69 7.41
C ILE A 264 32.80 33.30 7.97
N ASN A 265 32.68 34.37 8.75
CA ASN A 265 33.84 35.06 9.33
C ASN A 265 34.34 34.43 10.65
N SER A 266 33.83 33.26 11.08
CA SER A 266 34.18 32.65 12.37
C SER A 266 35.32 31.61 12.33
N ILE A 267 35.95 31.35 11.17
CA ILE A 267 37.01 30.33 11.06
C ILE A 267 38.30 30.77 11.79
N PRO A 268 38.79 30.00 12.78
CA PRO A 268 40.19 30.04 13.20
C PRO A 268 41.02 29.16 12.24
N SER A 269 42.10 29.71 11.70
CA SER A 269 43.04 29.02 10.82
C SER A 269 43.81 27.91 11.55
N SER A 270 43.48 26.63 11.31
CA SER A 270 44.38 25.48 11.59
C SER A 270 43.92 24.22 10.84
N PRO A 271 44.85 23.38 10.30
CA PRO A 271 44.50 22.22 9.47
C PRO A 271 44.06 20.99 10.29
N LEU A 272 43.19 20.19 9.68
CA LEU A 272 42.66 18.90 10.19
C LEU A 272 43.77 17.82 10.32
N PRO A 273 43.71 16.95 11.36
CA PRO A 273 44.52 15.73 11.44
C PRO A 273 43.91 14.58 10.61
N PRO A 274 44.71 13.56 10.25
CA PRO A 274 44.28 12.49 9.35
C PRO A 274 43.34 11.49 10.02
N THR A 275 42.51 10.86 9.18
CA THR A 275 41.50 9.85 9.51
C THR A 275 42.09 8.61 10.20
N PRO A 276 41.40 8.02 11.20
CA PRO A 276 41.79 6.74 11.77
C PRO A 276 41.49 5.59 10.79
N ARG A 277 42.45 4.67 10.68
CA ARG A 277 42.34 3.38 9.99
C ARG A 277 41.38 2.45 10.74
N GLU A 278 40.70 1.59 9.98
CA GLU A 278 39.86 0.48 10.45
C GLU A 278 40.64 -0.45 11.42
N PRO A 279 39.99 -0.99 12.46
CA PRO A 279 40.54 -2.10 13.23
C PRO A 279 40.20 -3.42 12.54
N ASP A 280 41.25 -4.09 12.08
CA ASP A 280 41.27 -5.47 11.62
C ASP A 280 41.83 -6.31 12.77
N ILE A 281 41.02 -7.13 13.46
CA ILE A 281 41.52 -8.12 14.42
C ILE A 281 40.70 -9.41 14.33
N ARG A 282 41.37 -10.45 13.83
CA ARG A 282 41.03 -11.88 13.91
C ARG A 282 41.44 -12.47 15.26
N ALA A 283 40.82 -13.59 15.57
CA ALA A 283 41.12 -14.48 16.69
C ALA A 283 42.44 -15.27 16.53
N ASP A 284 43.01 -15.62 17.70
CA ASP A 284 43.70 -16.87 18.09
C ASP A 284 45.12 -16.77 18.70
N ASP A 285 45.24 -17.54 19.80
CA ASP A 285 46.39 -18.22 20.44
C ASP A 285 47.32 -17.57 21.50
N ALA A 286 47.05 -17.97 22.75
CA ALA A 286 47.88 -18.77 23.68
C ALA A 286 49.22 -18.28 24.30
N ALA A 287 49.20 -18.24 25.64
CA ALA A 287 50.18 -18.72 26.65
C ALA A 287 51.56 -18.05 26.86
N SER A 288 51.80 -17.57 28.10
CA SER A 288 53.00 -17.88 28.93
C SER A 288 53.00 -17.14 30.29
N ASP A 289 52.56 -17.86 31.34
CA ASP A 289 53.17 -18.10 32.68
C ASP A 289 53.88 -16.97 33.51
N PRO A 290 54.25 -17.19 34.80
CA PRO A 290 53.67 -16.57 35.99
C PRO A 290 54.73 -15.72 36.74
N SER A 291 54.38 -15.12 37.90
CA SER A 291 55.20 -15.19 39.13
C SER A 291 54.88 -14.14 40.23
N VAL A 292 54.95 -14.63 41.48
CA VAL A 292 55.27 -14.01 42.79
C VAL A 292 54.15 -13.22 43.54
N PRO A 293 54.05 -13.28 44.90
CA PRO A 293 53.73 -14.43 45.75
C PRO A 293 52.80 -14.11 46.97
N LEU A 294 52.26 -15.18 47.59
CA LEU A 294 51.86 -15.24 48.99
C LEU A 294 53.10 -15.24 49.92
N SER A 295 53.13 -14.42 50.98
CA SER A 295 53.68 -14.81 52.31
C SER A 295 53.64 -13.67 53.36
N ARG A 296 53.15 -14.03 54.55
CA ARG A 296 53.54 -13.64 55.94
C ARG A 296 52.28 -13.55 56.83
N LEU A 297 51.90 -14.62 57.52
CA LEU A 297 52.37 -15.10 58.84
C LEU A 297 51.71 -14.38 60.05
N HIS A 298 50.72 -15.07 60.63
CA HIS A 298 50.32 -15.32 62.04
C HIS A 298 51.18 -14.71 63.19
N PRO A 299 50.71 -14.61 64.48
CA PRO A 299 49.65 -15.40 65.14
C PRO A 299 48.75 -14.65 66.20
N THR A 300 47.91 -15.43 66.89
CA THR A 300 47.33 -15.24 68.25
C THR A 300 46.08 -14.38 68.47
N LEU A 301 44.95 -15.07 68.75
CA LEU A 301 44.05 -14.93 69.92
C LEU A 301 42.91 -15.95 69.71
N GLN A 302 43.08 -17.22 70.11
CA GLN A 302 42.62 -17.81 71.38
C GLN A 302 41.09 -17.81 71.58
N GLU A 303 40.44 -18.91 71.17
CA GLU A 303 39.29 -19.49 71.88
C GLU A 303 39.57 -20.98 72.13
N PRO A 304 39.12 -21.55 73.26
CA PRO A 304 39.75 -22.72 73.89
C PRO A 304 39.27 -24.03 73.27
N ALA A 305 40.20 -24.76 72.63
CA ALA A 305 40.05 -26.19 72.39
C ALA A 305 40.15 -26.92 73.74
N ILE A 306 39.05 -27.56 74.15
CA ILE A 306 39.01 -28.47 75.30
C ILE A 306 39.83 -29.72 74.92
N GLN A 307 40.94 -29.93 75.63
CA GLN A 307 41.81 -31.10 75.50
C GLN A 307 41.02 -32.40 75.71
N ILE A 308 41.09 -33.33 74.76
CA ILE A 308 40.98 -34.74 75.08
C ILE A 308 42.21 -35.06 75.93
N ASP A 309 42.02 -35.56 77.15
CA ASP A 309 43.11 -35.86 78.07
C ASP A 309 44.11 -36.83 77.40
N ASP A 310 45.41 -36.49 77.41
CA ASP A 310 46.46 -37.28 76.75
C ASP A 310 46.46 -38.73 77.27
N ALA A 311 46.00 -38.95 78.50
CA ALA A 311 45.82 -40.27 79.11
C ALA A 311 44.77 -41.14 78.41
N VAL A 312 43.68 -40.55 77.89
CA VAL A 312 42.65 -41.28 77.12
C VAL A 312 43.18 -41.61 75.73
N LEU A 313 43.89 -40.68 75.10
CA LEU A 313 44.49 -40.88 73.78
C LEU A 313 45.63 -41.92 73.82
N ASP A 314 46.45 -41.92 74.87
CA ASP A 314 47.48 -42.94 75.09
C ASP A 314 46.87 -44.31 75.41
N SER A 315 45.79 -44.38 76.19
CA SER A 315 45.07 -45.63 76.43
C SER A 315 44.46 -46.19 75.13
N TRP A 316 43.97 -45.31 74.26
CA TRP A 316 43.42 -45.69 72.95
C TRP A 316 44.52 -46.15 71.97
N LYS A 317 45.66 -45.45 71.90
CA LYS A 317 46.80 -45.84 71.05
C LYS A 317 47.40 -47.19 71.42
N HIS A 318 47.27 -47.62 72.68
CA HIS A 318 47.76 -48.90 73.18
C HIS A 318 46.67 -49.98 73.35
N ASP A 319 45.49 -49.79 72.73
CA ASP A 319 44.35 -50.72 72.68
C ASP A 319 43.78 -51.12 74.07
N GLN A 320 43.98 -50.28 75.09
CA GLN A 320 43.46 -50.48 76.45
C GLN A 320 42.07 -49.86 76.61
N LEU A 321 41.10 -50.45 75.90
CA LEU A 321 39.75 -49.88 75.72
C LEU A 321 38.95 -49.79 77.04
N GLU A 322 39.05 -50.75 77.97
CA GLU A 322 38.32 -50.68 79.26
C GLU A 322 38.81 -49.54 80.16
N ASN A 323 40.11 -49.22 80.08
CA ASN A 323 40.73 -48.14 80.83
C ASN A 323 40.31 -46.77 80.27
N ALA A 324 40.26 -46.66 78.93
CA ALA A 324 39.70 -45.50 78.27
C ALA A 324 38.21 -45.29 78.61
N GLU A 325 37.40 -46.36 78.71
CA GLU A 325 35.99 -46.27 79.09
C GLU A 325 35.81 -45.75 80.52
N THR A 326 36.63 -46.22 81.47
CA THR A 326 36.55 -45.82 82.88
C THR A 326 36.98 -44.37 83.09
N LEU A 327 38.06 -43.94 82.43
CA LEU A 327 38.52 -42.55 82.44
C LEU A 327 37.46 -41.59 81.88
N LEU A 328 36.85 -41.96 80.75
CA LEU A 328 35.76 -41.19 80.16
C LEU A 328 34.49 -41.22 81.03
N THR A 329 34.26 -42.31 81.77
CA THR A 329 33.13 -42.40 82.70
C THR A 329 33.30 -41.52 83.92
N ALA A 330 34.51 -41.47 84.49
CA ALA A 330 34.85 -40.58 85.58
C ALA A 330 34.70 -39.11 85.18
N ALA A 331 35.22 -38.74 84.00
CA ALA A 331 35.10 -37.39 83.44
C ALA A 331 33.63 -36.95 83.26
N ILE A 332 32.73 -37.88 82.92
CA ILE A 332 31.29 -37.60 82.79
C ILE A 332 30.60 -37.47 84.16
N SER A 333 31.00 -38.24 85.17
CA SER A 333 30.42 -38.13 86.51
C SER A 333 30.88 -36.90 87.30
N GLU A 334 32.07 -36.37 87.01
CA GLU A 334 32.65 -35.20 87.70
C GLU A 334 32.19 -33.86 87.11
N SER A 335 31.74 -33.85 85.85
CA SER A 335 31.25 -32.63 85.20
C SER A 335 29.76 -32.40 85.47
N GLN A 336 29.40 -31.20 85.95
CA GLN A 336 28.01 -30.76 86.09
C GLN A 336 27.27 -30.68 84.75
N ASN A 337 28.00 -30.52 83.64
CA ASN A 337 27.46 -30.49 82.27
C ASN A 337 28.53 -31.04 81.31
N PRO A 338 28.63 -32.37 81.15
CA PRO A 338 29.77 -32.97 80.44
C PRO A 338 29.78 -32.61 78.97
N ALA A 339 30.95 -32.22 78.45
CA ALA A 339 31.09 -31.79 77.06
C ALA A 339 30.80 -32.93 76.06
N HIS A 340 30.13 -32.61 74.96
CA HIS A 340 29.74 -33.53 73.88
C HIS A 340 30.85 -34.49 73.38
N PRO A 341 32.13 -34.10 73.28
CA PRO A 341 33.21 -35.01 72.86
C PRO A 341 33.45 -36.18 73.83
N VAL A 342 33.15 -36.01 75.13
CA VAL A 342 33.43 -37.03 76.16
C VAL A 342 32.42 -38.18 76.06
N PHE A 343 31.13 -37.87 75.86
CA PHE A 343 30.11 -38.89 75.61
C PHE A 343 30.33 -39.62 74.27
N ALA A 344 30.70 -38.89 73.21
CA ALA A 344 30.99 -39.49 71.91
C ALA A 344 32.24 -40.39 71.94
N SER A 345 33.32 -39.94 72.59
CA SER A 345 34.53 -40.75 72.78
C SER A 345 34.23 -42.00 73.61
N ARG A 346 33.37 -41.89 74.64
CA ARG A 346 32.97 -43.05 75.45
C ARG A 346 32.10 -44.02 74.67
N ALA A 347 31.19 -43.53 73.83
CA ALA A 347 30.38 -44.36 72.95
C ALA A 347 31.26 -45.15 71.96
N LEU A 348 32.31 -44.52 71.41
CA LEU A 348 33.25 -45.13 70.46
C LEU A 348 34.15 -46.19 71.11
N VAL A 349 34.57 -45.95 72.36
CA VAL A 349 35.28 -46.94 73.17
C VAL A 349 34.36 -48.11 73.57
N ARG A 350 33.11 -47.83 73.97
CA ARG A 350 32.13 -48.85 74.36
C ARG A 350 31.68 -49.75 73.19
N THR A 351 31.58 -49.20 71.99
CA THR A 351 31.31 -49.99 70.77
C THR A 351 32.46 -50.94 70.47
N ARG A 352 33.72 -50.48 70.57
CA ARG A 352 34.91 -51.34 70.44
C ARG A 352 35.00 -52.43 71.53
N LEU A 353 34.44 -52.19 72.71
CA LEU A 353 34.32 -53.17 73.80
C LEU A 353 33.11 -54.12 73.66
N GLY A 354 32.28 -53.97 72.62
CA GLY A 354 31.07 -54.77 72.45
C GLY A 354 29.95 -54.48 73.45
N LYS A 355 30.01 -53.35 74.18
CA LYS A 355 28.99 -52.89 75.14
C LYS A 355 27.96 -52.01 74.44
N TRP A 356 27.21 -52.62 73.53
CA TRP A 356 26.36 -51.92 72.55
C TRP A 356 25.25 -51.08 73.17
N ASP A 357 24.54 -51.59 74.18
CA ASP A 357 23.43 -50.87 74.82
C ASP A 357 23.91 -49.60 75.55
N ALA A 358 25.08 -49.68 76.20
CA ALA A 358 25.69 -48.55 76.89
C ALA A 358 26.29 -47.53 75.92
N ALA A 359 26.83 -47.99 74.78
CA ALA A 359 27.31 -47.13 73.72
C ALA A 359 26.15 -46.35 73.06
N LEU A 360 25.01 -47.00 72.88
CA LEU A 360 23.81 -46.38 72.30
C LEU A 360 23.25 -45.29 73.21
N VAL A 361 23.13 -45.54 74.52
CA VAL A 361 22.67 -44.53 75.50
C VAL A 361 23.60 -43.32 75.56
N ASP A 362 24.91 -43.52 75.42
CA ASP A 362 25.88 -42.42 75.37
C ASP A 362 25.83 -41.64 74.07
N ALA A 363 25.65 -42.32 72.94
CA ALA A 363 25.40 -41.68 71.66
C ALA A 363 24.10 -40.87 71.69
N GLU A 364 23.04 -41.38 72.33
CA GLU A 364 21.78 -40.66 72.53
C GLU A 364 21.92 -39.41 73.39
N ARG A 365 22.69 -39.49 74.49
CA ARG A 365 22.96 -38.33 75.37
C ARG A 365 23.88 -37.30 74.73
N ALA A 366 24.87 -37.75 73.93
CA ALA A 366 25.68 -36.87 73.09
C ALA A 366 24.80 -36.11 72.10
N ILE A 367 23.84 -36.78 71.46
CA ILE A 367 22.91 -36.20 70.50
C ILE A 367 21.91 -35.23 71.16
N ILE A 368 21.36 -35.53 72.34
CA ILE A 368 20.36 -34.69 73.03
C ILE A 368 20.95 -33.35 73.50
N VAL A 369 22.20 -33.33 73.97
CA VAL A 369 22.90 -32.10 74.41
C VAL A 369 23.44 -31.29 73.22
N PHE A 370 23.60 -31.93 72.07
CA PHE A 370 24.01 -31.31 70.81
C PHE A 370 22.86 -30.60 70.06
N MET A 371 21.59 -30.86 70.42
CA MET A 371 20.42 -30.17 69.86
C MET A 371 20.26 -28.71 70.32
N ALA A 372 21.33 -28.07 70.80
CA ALA A 372 21.42 -26.65 71.09
C ALA A 372 21.99 -25.79 69.94
N GLY A 373 22.21 -26.37 68.74
CA GLY A 373 22.41 -25.58 67.51
C GLY A 373 23.51 -26.02 66.53
N GLU A 374 24.20 -27.15 66.70
CA GLU A 374 25.37 -27.52 65.87
C GLU A 374 25.16 -28.65 64.86
N TYR A 375 23.97 -28.85 64.30
CA TYR A 375 23.56 -30.03 63.50
C TYR A 375 24.59 -30.73 62.55
N PRO A 376 25.49 -30.06 61.80
CA PRO A 376 26.46 -30.73 60.91
C PRO A 376 27.39 -31.73 61.59
N ASP A 377 27.85 -31.43 62.82
CA ASP A 377 28.80 -32.27 63.56
C ASP A 377 28.13 -33.55 64.10
N ALA A 378 26.81 -33.53 64.36
CA ALA A 378 26.06 -34.74 64.74
C ALA A 378 25.86 -35.66 63.55
N ILE A 379 25.62 -35.12 62.36
CA ILE A 379 25.45 -35.92 61.14
C ILE A 379 26.74 -36.69 60.85
N SER A 380 27.91 -36.05 60.96
CA SER A 380 29.21 -36.72 60.81
C SER A 380 29.43 -37.83 61.83
N ARG A 381 29.05 -37.61 63.10
CA ARG A 381 29.22 -38.61 64.16
C ARG A 381 28.26 -39.78 64.03
N VAL A 382 27.05 -39.55 63.50
CA VAL A 382 26.11 -40.62 63.13
C VAL A 382 26.69 -41.44 61.97
N ASP A 383 27.34 -40.82 60.99
CA ASP A 383 28.02 -41.53 59.90
C ASP A 383 29.20 -42.40 60.38
N ASP A 384 30.00 -41.91 61.32
CA ASP A 384 31.05 -42.70 61.97
C ASP A 384 30.50 -43.89 62.78
N LEU A 385 29.32 -43.72 63.40
CA LEU A 385 28.61 -44.78 64.13
C LEU A 385 28.01 -45.83 63.18
N ILE A 386 27.46 -45.41 62.04
CA ILE A 386 26.91 -46.31 61.01
C ILE A 386 28.03 -47.14 60.38
N ALA A 387 29.21 -46.56 60.16
CA ALA A 387 30.38 -47.26 59.61
C ALA A 387 30.93 -48.37 60.54
N THR A 388 30.54 -48.39 61.82
CA THR A 388 31.08 -49.30 62.83
C THR A 388 30.12 -50.41 63.28
N VAL A 389 28.84 -50.42 62.89
CA VAL A 389 27.83 -51.37 63.39
C VAL A 389 27.07 -52.08 62.26
N SER A 390 27.08 -53.42 62.25
CA SER A 390 26.47 -54.25 61.20
C SER A 390 25.04 -54.76 61.52
N PHE A 391 24.15 -53.94 62.11
CA PHE A 391 22.72 -54.30 62.26
C PHE A 391 21.77 -53.09 62.21
N ASN A 392 20.65 -53.28 61.51
CA ASN A 392 19.49 -52.39 61.30
C ASN A 392 19.78 -50.97 60.79
N SER A 393 20.14 -50.90 59.50
CA SER A 393 20.30 -49.67 58.71
C SER A 393 19.10 -48.73 58.79
N THR A 394 17.88 -49.25 58.94
CA THR A 394 16.67 -48.44 58.82
C THR A 394 16.48 -47.41 59.94
N CYS A 395 16.78 -47.74 61.21
CA CYS A 395 16.60 -46.78 62.32
C CYS A 395 17.55 -45.58 62.21
N TYR A 396 18.80 -45.83 61.80
CA TYR A 396 19.81 -44.79 61.60
C TYR A 396 19.47 -43.89 60.41
N VAL A 397 18.91 -44.46 59.34
CA VAL A 397 18.44 -43.72 58.16
C VAL A 397 17.29 -42.77 58.52
N PHE A 398 16.29 -43.23 59.28
CA PHE A 398 15.20 -42.35 59.75
C PHE A 398 15.69 -41.27 60.72
N ARG A 399 16.67 -41.58 61.58
CA ARG A 399 17.27 -40.62 62.52
C ARG A 399 18.10 -39.56 61.79
N LYS A 400 18.87 -39.97 60.77
CA LYS A 400 19.64 -39.08 59.90
C LYS A 400 18.71 -38.16 59.10
N ALA A 401 17.63 -38.70 58.54
CA ALA A 401 16.59 -37.90 57.87
C ALA A 401 15.95 -36.86 58.80
N TYR A 402 15.63 -37.25 60.05
CA TYR A 402 15.08 -36.34 61.05
C TYR A 402 16.07 -35.25 61.49
N MET A 403 17.35 -35.57 61.61
CA MET A 403 18.40 -34.57 61.91
C MET A 403 18.55 -33.54 60.79
N TYR A 404 18.53 -33.99 59.53
CA TYR A 404 18.51 -33.07 58.39
C TYR A 404 17.25 -32.21 58.33
N LEU A 405 16.08 -32.73 58.74
CA LEU A 405 14.85 -31.94 58.89
C LEU A 405 15.00 -30.83 59.95
N LEU A 406 15.59 -31.14 61.12
CA LEU A 406 15.82 -30.13 62.16
C LEU A 406 16.84 -29.08 61.74
N LEU A 407 17.93 -29.50 61.08
CA LEU A 407 18.92 -28.59 60.51
C LEU A 407 18.28 -27.65 59.48
N GLY A 408 17.48 -28.20 58.57
CA GLY A 408 16.74 -27.41 57.60
C GLY A 408 15.78 -26.41 58.25
N ASN A 409 15.05 -26.80 59.31
CA ASN A 409 14.15 -25.88 60.01
C ASN A 409 14.91 -24.73 60.69
N SER A 410 16.04 -25.00 61.34
CA SER A 410 16.89 -23.95 61.93
C SER A 410 17.43 -23.00 60.86
N GLN A 411 17.80 -23.52 59.69
CA GLN A 411 18.25 -22.72 58.55
C GLN A 411 17.11 -21.83 57.99
N VAL A 412 15.89 -22.35 57.89
CA VAL A 412 14.68 -21.58 57.54
C VAL A 412 14.43 -20.44 58.53
N GLU A 413 14.56 -20.68 59.84
CA GLU A 413 14.43 -19.64 60.87
C GLU A 413 15.50 -18.55 60.74
N SER A 414 16.70 -18.92 60.30
CA SER A 414 17.80 -17.98 60.01
C SER A 414 17.71 -17.30 58.64
N SER A 415 16.66 -17.57 57.85
CA SER A 415 16.46 -17.08 56.47
C SER A 415 17.53 -17.54 55.45
N ASP A 416 18.29 -18.59 55.76
CA ASP A 416 19.24 -19.21 54.82
C ASP A 416 18.55 -20.37 54.08
N TYR A 417 17.75 -20.01 53.07
CA TYR A 417 16.88 -20.97 52.40
C TYR A 417 17.61 -21.95 51.49
N GLU A 418 18.75 -21.59 50.89
CA GLU A 418 19.49 -22.49 49.99
C GLU A 418 20.16 -23.64 50.74
N THR A 419 20.77 -23.37 51.90
CA THR A 419 21.29 -24.44 52.75
C THR A 419 20.16 -25.26 53.37
N ALA A 420 19.02 -24.64 53.70
CA ALA A 420 17.84 -25.38 54.15
C ALA A 420 17.32 -26.37 53.10
N ILE A 421 17.22 -25.93 51.83
CA ILE A 421 16.82 -26.80 50.70
C ILE A 421 17.78 -27.99 50.58
N GLN A 422 19.08 -27.75 50.65
CA GLN A 422 20.09 -28.83 50.57
C GLN A 422 19.94 -29.82 51.72
N SER A 423 19.68 -29.35 52.94
CA SER A 423 19.41 -30.19 54.11
C SER A 423 18.14 -31.02 53.93
N PHE A 424 17.04 -30.43 53.48
CA PHE A 424 15.79 -31.16 53.23
C PHE A 424 15.91 -32.17 52.07
N GLU A 425 16.66 -31.87 51.00
CA GLU A 425 16.97 -32.83 49.94
C GLU A 425 17.82 -34.00 50.45
N CYS A 426 18.81 -33.72 51.31
CA CYS A 426 19.57 -34.78 52.00
C CYS A 426 18.66 -35.63 52.88
N ALA A 427 17.70 -35.03 53.60
CA ALA A 427 16.70 -35.76 54.39
C ALA A 427 15.82 -36.66 53.51
N ARG A 428 15.34 -36.13 52.37
CA ARG A 428 14.51 -36.85 51.39
C ARG A 428 15.25 -38.04 50.79
N ALA A 429 16.52 -37.85 50.41
CA ALA A 429 17.36 -38.90 49.84
C ALA A 429 17.54 -40.09 50.78
N GLN A 430 17.65 -39.85 52.10
CA GLN A 430 17.76 -40.93 53.08
C GLN A 430 16.50 -41.82 53.10
N ILE A 431 15.31 -41.25 52.90
CA ILE A 431 14.04 -41.98 53.01
C ILE A 431 13.69 -42.75 51.72
N ARG A 432 14.05 -42.21 50.54
CA ARG A 432 13.63 -42.73 49.22
C ARG A 432 14.09 -44.16 48.93
N ASP A 433 15.22 -44.58 49.49
CA ASP A 433 15.86 -45.86 49.17
C ASP A 433 15.36 -47.05 50.00
N HIS A 434 14.48 -46.86 51.00
CA HIS A 434 14.16 -47.90 51.99
C HIS A 434 12.66 -48.20 52.08
N VAL A 435 12.28 -49.44 51.72
CA VAL A 435 10.91 -49.97 51.77
C VAL A 435 10.40 -49.98 53.21
N ARG A 436 9.24 -49.35 53.46
CA ARG A 436 8.53 -49.25 54.75
C ARG A 436 8.60 -50.56 55.58
N PRO A 437 9.28 -50.60 56.73
CA PRO A 437 9.10 -51.61 57.77
C PRO A 437 8.25 -51.06 58.93
N PRO A 438 7.79 -51.87 59.91
CA PRO A 438 6.66 -51.51 60.75
C PRO A 438 7.04 -50.38 61.72
N LEU A 439 6.57 -49.17 61.40
CA LEU A 439 6.70 -47.92 62.18
C LEU A 439 6.32 -48.09 63.67
N PHE A 440 5.51 -49.11 63.99
CA PHE A 440 5.08 -49.45 65.33
C PHE A 440 6.22 -49.93 66.25
N ALA A 441 7.27 -50.57 65.72
CA ALA A 441 8.37 -51.11 66.53
C ALA A 441 9.39 -50.03 66.93
N ILE A 442 9.62 -49.03 66.08
CA ILE A 442 10.62 -47.96 66.31
C ILE A 442 10.05 -46.88 67.23
N SER A 443 8.75 -46.56 67.14
CA SER A 443 8.11 -45.57 68.02
C SER A 443 8.03 -46.05 69.47
N LEU A 444 7.87 -47.36 69.69
CA LEU A 444 7.82 -47.96 71.03
C LEU A 444 9.19 -47.98 71.73
N ILE A 445 10.28 -48.13 70.97
CA ILE A 445 11.65 -48.21 71.50
C ILE A 445 12.24 -46.81 71.75
N THR A 446 11.90 -45.85 70.91
CA THR A 446 12.51 -44.51 70.95
C THR A 446 11.62 -43.45 71.58
N GLY A 447 10.30 -43.64 71.57
CA GLY A 447 9.30 -42.63 71.98
C GLY A 447 8.90 -41.65 70.86
N TRP A 448 9.43 -41.78 69.64
CA TRP A 448 9.20 -40.85 68.53
C TRP A 448 8.16 -41.41 67.55
N LYS A 449 7.13 -40.62 67.22
CA LYS A 449 6.18 -40.98 66.16
C LYS A 449 6.77 -40.57 64.81
N PHE A 450 7.08 -41.54 63.97
CA PHE A 450 7.62 -41.34 62.61
C PHE A 450 6.54 -41.36 61.52
N ASP A 451 5.28 -41.45 61.92
CA ASP A 451 4.14 -41.36 61.02
C ASP A 451 4.22 -40.00 60.29
N ASN A 452 4.16 -40.02 58.96
CA ASN A 452 4.19 -38.86 58.07
C ASN A 452 5.52 -38.08 57.95
N LEU A 453 6.67 -38.61 58.42
CA LEU A 453 7.96 -37.89 58.32
C LEU A 453 8.34 -37.48 56.87
N ASP A 454 8.13 -38.36 55.89
CA ASP A 454 8.37 -38.05 54.46
C ASP A 454 7.47 -36.90 53.98
N ILE A 455 6.20 -36.90 54.40
CA ILE A 455 5.24 -35.84 54.07
C ILE A 455 5.68 -34.51 54.71
N THR A 456 6.14 -34.53 55.97
CA THR A 456 6.64 -33.32 56.66
C THR A 456 7.92 -32.78 56.03
N ILE A 457 8.87 -33.65 55.63
CA ILE A 457 10.09 -33.22 54.93
C ILE A 457 9.75 -32.58 53.59
N ARG A 458 8.85 -33.19 52.81
CA ARG A 458 8.43 -32.64 51.51
C ARG A 458 7.62 -31.35 51.67
N GLN A 459 6.78 -31.24 52.69
CA GLN A 459 6.12 -29.98 53.04
C GLN A 459 7.13 -28.87 53.32
N ARG A 460 8.10 -29.11 54.20
CA ARG A 460 9.13 -28.11 54.56
C ARG A 460 10.06 -27.78 53.38
N LEU A 461 10.35 -28.76 52.53
CA LEU A 461 11.07 -28.55 51.28
C LEU A 461 10.27 -27.63 50.32
N CYS A 462 8.97 -27.87 50.15
CA CYS A 462 8.09 -27.01 49.35
C CYS A 462 8.04 -25.58 49.90
N GLU A 463 7.90 -25.40 51.21
CA GLU A 463 7.88 -24.09 51.88
C GLU A 463 9.24 -23.36 51.72
N ALA A 464 10.36 -24.07 51.88
CA ALA A 464 11.70 -23.51 51.73
C ALA A 464 12.03 -23.13 50.28
N LEU A 465 11.69 -24.00 49.30
CA LEU A 465 11.82 -23.69 47.88
C LEU A 465 10.99 -22.47 47.48
N TYR A 466 9.77 -22.35 48.04
CA TYR A 466 8.90 -21.21 47.80
C TYR A 466 9.46 -19.91 48.40
N ALA A 467 10.00 -19.97 49.63
CA ALA A 467 10.62 -18.84 50.32
C ALA A 467 11.92 -18.37 49.64
N ALA A 468 12.70 -19.29 49.06
CA ALA A 468 13.90 -18.98 48.26
C ALA A 468 13.60 -18.34 46.89
N GLY A 469 12.32 -18.23 46.49
CA GLY A 469 11.92 -17.74 45.17
C GLY A 469 11.99 -18.80 44.06
N ARG A 470 12.32 -20.06 44.37
CA ARG A 470 12.35 -21.21 43.44
C ARG A 470 10.96 -21.84 43.30
N THR A 471 9.98 -21.03 42.91
CA THR A 471 8.56 -21.42 42.83
C THR A 471 8.27 -22.59 41.89
N ASN A 472 8.99 -22.69 40.77
CA ASN A 472 8.86 -23.80 39.81
C ASN A 472 9.25 -25.15 40.46
N ASP A 473 10.37 -25.16 41.18
CA ASP A 473 10.86 -26.35 41.88
C ASP A 473 9.94 -26.72 43.06
N ALA A 474 9.42 -25.73 43.78
CA ALA A 474 8.44 -25.92 44.85
C ALA A 474 7.15 -26.58 44.32
N ALA A 475 6.63 -26.09 43.19
CA ALA A 475 5.42 -26.62 42.57
C ALA A 475 5.61 -28.04 42.00
N LYS A 476 6.78 -28.34 41.41
CA LYS A 476 7.12 -29.71 40.98
C LYS A 476 7.19 -30.68 42.15
N CYS A 477 7.88 -30.30 43.22
CA CYS A 477 7.97 -31.09 44.44
C CYS A 477 6.59 -31.36 45.05
N PHE A 478 5.70 -30.35 45.03
CA PHE A 478 4.33 -30.50 45.48
C PHE A 478 3.49 -31.41 44.57
N HIS A 479 3.65 -31.30 43.25
CA HIS A 479 2.95 -32.17 42.30
C HIS A 479 3.36 -33.65 42.48
N GLU A 480 4.66 -33.93 42.57
CA GLU A 480 5.19 -35.28 42.84
C GLU A 480 4.58 -35.88 44.12
N LEU A 481 4.52 -35.08 45.19
CA LEU A 481 3.88 -35.47 46.45
C LEU A 481 2.39 -35.80 46.26
N LYS A 482 1.66 -34.97 45.51
CA LYS A 482 0.22 -35.16 45.24
C LYS A 482 -0.06 -36.43 44.42
N THR A 483 0.77 -36.73 43.42
CA THR A 483 0.64 -37.94 42.59
C THR A 483 0.89 -39.21 43.42
N GLU A 484 1.88 -39.19 44.31
CA GLU A 484 2.21 -40.33 45.18
C GLU A 484 1.14 -40.61 46.26
N LEU A 485 0.39 -39.58 46.70
CA LEU A 485 -0.68 -39.71 47.69
C LEU A 485 -2.04 -40.17 47.10
N GLY A 486 -2.14 -40.33 45.78
CA GLY A 486 -3.26 -41.04 45.13
C GLY A 486 -4.65 -40.43 45.37
N GLY A 487 -4.76 -39.12 45.59
CA GLY A 487 -6.05 -38.45 45.79
C GLY A 487 -6.67 -38.59 47.20
N HIS A 488 -5.94 -39.13 48.18
CA HIS A 488 -6.32 -39.06 49.61
C HIS A 488 -5.99 -37.68 50.24
N ASP A 489 -6.19 -36.60 49.47
CA ASP A 489 -5.73 -35.23 49.73
C ASP A 489 -6.52 -34.51 50.84
N ASP A 490 -7.74 -34.97 51.16
CA ASP A 490 -8.67 -34.31 52.10
C ASP A 490 -8.15 -34.21 53.56
N ASN A 491 -7.03 -34.87 53.89
CA ASN A 491 -6.46 -34.88 55.24
C ASN A 491 -5.20 -34.00 55.42
N LEU A 492 -4.76 -33.24 54.40
CA LEU A 492 -3.60 -32.34 54.49
C LEU A 492 -4.05 -30.87 54.39
N GLU A 493 -4.39 -30.28 55.54
CA GLU A 493 -4.93 -28.90 55.65
C GLU A 493 -4.08 -27.82 54.94
N TRP A 494 -2.78 -28.05 54.76
CA TRP A 494 -1.86 -27.09 54.12
C TRP A 494 -1.80 -27.20 52.59
N ALA A 495 -2.15 -28.36 52.01
CA ALA A 495 -1.89 -28.66 50.60
C ALA A 495 -2.77 -27.85 49.65
N HIS A 496 -4.06 -27.69 49.96
CA HIS A 496 -4.98 -26.89 49.16
C HIS A 496 -4.62 -25.39 49.16
N PRO A 497 -4.39 -24.72 50.32
CA PRO A 497 -3.94 -23.33 50.35
C PRO A 497 -2.58 -23.12 49.65
N PHE A 498 -1.63 -24.03 49.85
CA PHE A 498 -0.31 -23.95 49.22
C PHE A 498 -0.39 -24.11 47.70
N GLY A 499 -1.19 -25.07 47.22
CA GLY A 499 -1.41 -25.30 45.79
C GLY A 499 -2.04 -24.09 45.10
N GLN A 500 -3.05 -23.49 45.72
CA GLN A 500 -3.71 -22.28 45.21
C GLN A 500 -2.75 -21.08 45.18
N HIS A 501 -2.05 -20.81 46.28
CA HIS A 501 -1.10 -19.68 46.36
C HIS A 501 0.10 -19.84 45.42
N SER A 502 0.54 -21.09 45.19
CA SER A 502 1.59 -21.39 44.22
C SER A 502 1.12 -21.24 42.78
N SER A 503 -0.12 -21.64 42.47
CA SER A 503 -0.74 -21.42 41.17
C SER A 503 -0.84 -19.93 40.83
N GLU A 504 -1.34 -19.10 41.76
CA GLU A 504 -1.47 -17.65 41.60
C GLU A 504 -0.10 -16.97 41.37
N LYS A 505 0.93 -17.37 42.13
CA LYS A 505 2.28 -16.84 41.95
C LYS A 505 2.92 -17.29 40.62
N LEU A 506 2.69 -18.52 40.18
CA LEU A 506 3.17 -19.01 38.89
C LEU A 506 2.45 -18.34 37.73
N GLU A 507 1.16 -18.04 37.86
CA GLU A 507 0.42 -17.25 36.89
C GLU A 507 1.06 -15.86 36.74
N GLY A 508 1.34 -15.17 37.86
CA GLY A 508 2.02 -13.85 37.82
C GLY A 508 3.45 -13.90 37.25
N LEU A 509 4.20 -14.97 37.50
CA LEU A 509 5.51 -15.20 36.87
C LEU A 509 5.38 -15.47 35.37
N GLY A 510 4.36 -16.22 34.97
CA GLY A 510 4.00 -16.44 33.57
C GLY A 510 3.65 -15.14 32.85
N ASP A 511 2.84 -14.28 33.48
CA ASP A 511 2.48 -12.96 32.96
C ASP A 511 3.73 -12.08 32.78
N THR A 512 4.60 -12.05 33.79
CA THR A 512 5.88 -11.30 33.74
C THR A 512 6.80 -11.83 32.62
N ALA A 513 6.81 -13.14 32.40
CA ALA A 513 7.60 -13.75 31.32
C ALA A 513 6.99 -13.46 29.93
N ALA A 514 5.66 -13.49 29.82
CA ALA A 514 4.94 -13.15 28.59
C ALA A 514 5.13 -11.68 28.20
N ASP A 515 5.05 -10.75 29.16
CA ASP A 515 5.33 -9.32 28.97
C ASP A 515 6.80 -9.06 28.56
N ALA A 516 7.72 -9.90 29.02
CA ALA A 516 9.13 -9.89 28.63
C ALA A 516 9.41 -10.62 27.30
N LEU A 517 8.38 -11.06 26.56
CA LEU A 517 8.47 -11.84 25.32
C LEU A 517 9.22 -13.19 25.47
N ARG A 518 9.33 -13.72 26.69
CA ARG A 518 9.92 -15.02 27.00
C ARG A 518 8.83 -16.09 27.03
N HIS A 519 8.28 -16.39 25.85
CA HIS A 519 7.08 -17.21 25.71
C HIS A 519 7.27 -18.66 26.18
N ASP A 520 8.45 -19.27 26.00
CA ASP A 520 8.71 -20.64 26.47
C ASP A 520 8.72 -20.74 28.00
N GLU A 521 9.29 -19.73 28.68
CA GLU A 521 9.24 -19.63 30.14
C GLU A 521 7.81 -19.41 30.63
N ALA A 522 7.04 -18.53 29.96
CA ALA A 522 5.64 -18.30 30.28
C ALA A 522 4.79 -19.58 30.13
N ILE A 523 4.96 -20.32 29.02
CA ILE A 523 4.30 -21.61 28.78
C ILE A 523 4.64 -22.60 29.88
N SER A 524 5.92 -22.69 30.28
CA SER A 524 6.33 -23.57 31.38
C SER A 524 5.65 -23.18 32.70
N HIS A 525 5.58 -21.89 33.02
CA HIS A 525 4.95 -21.42 34.26
C HIS A 525 3.44 -21.68 34.27
N TYR A 526 2.73 -21.37 33.18
CA TYR A 526 1.30 -21.63 33.06
C TYR A 526 0.96 -23.13 33.07
N THR A 527 1.78 -23.97 32.44
CA THR A 527 1.58 -25.42 32.43
C THR A 527 1.70 -26.00 33.84
N ILE A 528 2.66 -25.55 34.63
CA ILE A 528 2.81 -25.99 36.02
C ILE A 528 1.66 -25.47 36.87
N ALA A 529 1.22 -24.22 36.66
CA ALA A 529 0.06 -23.67 37.37
C ALA A 529 -1.22 -24.49 37.11
N LEU A 530 -1.45 -24.97 35.88
CA LEU A 530 -2.59 -25.84 35.53
C LEU A 530 -2.56 -27.22 36.21
N TYR A 531 -1.37 -27.74 36.53
CA TYR A 531 -1.24 -29.00 37.28
C TYR A 531 -1.50 -28.85 38.78
N LEU A 532 -1.59 -27.62 39.30
CA LEU A 532 -1.92 -27.31 40.69
C LEU A 532 -3.44 -27.08 40.87
N VAL A 533 -3.89 -26.93 42.11
CA VAL A 533 -5.27 -26.55 42.41
C VAL A 533 -5.45 -25.08 42.02
N SER A 534 -5.96 -24.83 40.81
CA SER A 534 -6.27 -23.49 40.32
C SER A 534 -7.74 -23.15 40.54
N SER A 535 -8.00 -21.93 40.98
CA SER A 535 -9.35 -21.36 41.14
C SER A 535 -9.98 -20.97 39.80
N SER A 536 -9.17 -20.84 38.73
CA SER A 536 -9.56 -20.31 37.42
C SER A 536 -8.78 -20.98 36.27
N PRO A 537 -8.89 -22.31 36.08
CA PRO A 537 -8.15 -23.03 35.04
C PRO A 537 -8.36 -22.47 33.64
N HIS A 538 -9.57 -21.97 33.33
CA HIS A 538 -9.89 -21.32 32.05
C HIS A 538 -9.01 -20.10 31.75
N ALA A 539 -8.74 -19.25 32.75
CA ALA A 539 -7.95 -18.03 32.55
C ALA A 539 -6.48 -18.36 32.22
N ILE A 540 -5.93 -19.37 32.91
CA ILE A 540 -4.56 -19.83 32.67
C ILE A 540 -4.45 -20.50 31.29
N LEU A 541 -5.43 -21.29 30.87
CA LEU A 541 -5.48 -21.89 29.52
C LEU A 541 -5.51 -20.83 28.41
N ILE A 542 -6.30 -19.76 28.58
CA ILE A 542 -6.33 -18.64 27.62
C ILE A 542 -4.93 -17.99 27.51
N LYS A 543 -4.29 -17.71 28.65
CA LYS A 543 -2.94 -17.13 28.70
C LYS A 543 -1.89 -18.04 28.05
N ARG A 544 -1.96 -19.35 28.33
CA ARG A 544 -1.06 -20.35 27.73
C ARG A 544 -1.28 -20.48 26.22
N SER A 545 -2.52 -20.50 25.76
CA SER A 545 -2.86 -20.53 24.32
C SER A 545 -2.27 -19.32 23.58
N LYS A 546 -2.37 -18.11 24.15
CA LYS A 546 -1.72 -16.91 23.61
C LYS A 546 -0.20 -17.05 23.52
N ALA A 547 0.44 -17.64 24.53
CA ALA A 547 1.88 -17.89 24.51
C ALA A 547 2.28 -18.95 23.46
N TRP A 548 1.50 -20.01 23.27
CA TRP A 548 1.68 -20.99 22.19
C TRP A 548 1.53 -20.37 20.81
N LEU A 549 0.55 -19.48 20.63
CA LEU A 549 0.40 -18.72 19.40
C LEU A 549 1.64 -17.85 19.16
N ALA A 550 2.20 -17.20 20.17
CA ALA A 550 3.41 -16.39 20.02
C ALA A 550 4.64 -17.21 19.56
N THR A 551 4.79 -18.46 20.02
CA THR A 551 5.87 -19.37 19.59
C THR A 551 5.64 -20.05 18.24
N GLY A 552 4.43 -19.94 17.67
CA GLY A 552 4.07 -20.56 16.39
C GLY A 552 3.49 -21.97 16.50
N SER A 553 3.26 -22.46 17.72
CA SER A 553 2.73 -23.80 18.02
C SER A 553 1.20 -23.81 18.02
N TRP A 554 0.59 -23.66 16.84
CA TRP A 554 -0.86 -23.48 16.69
C TRP A 554 -1.69 -24.71 17.11
N LYS A 555 -1.16 -25.93 17.01
CA LYS A 555 -1.88 -27.16 17.42
C LYS A 555 -2.12 -27.19 18.93
N GLN A 556 -1.08 -26.91 19.71
CA GLN A 556 -1.17 -26.84 21.17
C GLN A 556 -2.07 -25.68 21.61
N ALA A 557 -2.02 -24.54 20.92
CA ALA A 557 -2.95 -23.44 21.16
C ALA A 557 -4.41 -23.82 20.90
N LEU A 558 -4.67 -24.63 19.87
CA LEU A 558 -6.00 -25.14 19.52
C LEU A 558 -6.50 -26.14 20.57
N ASP A 559 -5.64 -27.03 21.07
CA ASP A 559 -5.98 -27.95 22.16
C ASP A 559 -6.40 -27.18 23.42
N ASP A 560 -5.62 -26.18 23.83
CA ASP A 560 -5.95 -25.28 24.95
C ASP A 560 -7.30 -24.56 24.72
N ALA A 561 -7.54 -24.06 23.51
CA ALA A 561 -8.79 -23.38 23.18
C ALA A 561 -10.01 -24.31 23.26
N ASN A 562 -9.89 -25.55 22.78
CA ASN A 562 -10.94 -26.55 22.87
C ASN A 562 -11.21 -26.97 24.33
N GLU A 563 -10.18 -27.03 25.17
CA GLU A 563 -10.32 -27.30 26.60
C GLU A 563 -11.07 -26.16 27.31
N VAL A 564 -10.77 -24.90 26.99
CA VAL A 564 -11.53 -23.72 27.50
C VAL A 564 -13.00 -23.82 27.11
N ILE A 565 -13.30 -24.11 25.84
CA ILE A 565 -14.67 -24.24 25.34
C ILE A 565 -15.40 -25.43 26.02
N ALA A 566 -14.70 -26.53 26.28
CA ALA A 566 -15.28 -27.69 26.98
C ALA A 566 -15.63 -27.37 28.44
N LEU A 567 -14.80 -26.56 29.11
CA LEU A 567 -15.03 -26.15 30.49
C LEU A 567 -16.07 -25.02 30.61
N ASP A 568 -16.15 -24.10 29.65
CA ASP A 568 -17.18 -23.05 29.55
C ASP A 568 -17.57 -22.76 28.09
N PRO A 569 -18.64 -23.39 27.57
CA PRO A 569 -19.12 -23.16 26.21
C PRO A 569 -19.68 -21.76 25.96
N SER A 570 -19.98 -21.00 27.01
CA SER A 570 -20.52 -19.64 26.91
C SER A 570 -19.43 -18.58 26.80
N SER A 571 -18.18 -18.93 27.09
CA SER A 571 -17.05 -18.00 27.06
C SER A 571 -16.69 -17.60 25.62
N PRO A 572 -16.76 -16.31 25.25
CA PRO A 572 -16.34 -15.87 23.92
C PRO A 572 -14.82 -16.02 23.72
N TRP A 573 -14.04 -15.95 24.80
CA TRP A 573 -12.57 -16.00 24.75
C TRP A 573 -12.02 -17.37 24.32
N GLY A 574 -12.74 -18.46 24.57
CA GLY A 574 -12.38 -19.78 24.03
C GLY A 574 -12.47 -19.82 22.51
N TYR A 575 -13.52 -19.22 21.93
CA TYR A 575 -13.70 -19.12 20.49
C TYR A 575 -12.72 -18.14 19.83
N GLU A 576 -12.34 -17.05 20.51
CA GLU A 576 -11.26 -16.15 20.07
C GLU A 576 -9.94 -16.92 19.88
N MET A 577 -9.55 -17.71 20.88
CA MET A 577 -8.30 -18.49 20.82
C MET A 577 -8.36 -19.57 19.75
N ARG A 578 -9.52 -20.24 19.60
CA ARG A 578 -9.75 -21.23 18.55
C ARG A 578 -9.64 -20.59 17.15
N HIS A 579 -10.24 -19.43 16.95
CA HIS A 579 -10.10 -18.65 15.71
C HIS A 579 -8.62 -18.33 15.44
N ALA A 580 -7.90 -17.77 16.41
CA ALA A 580 -6.52 -17.36 16.23
C ALA A 580 -5.59 -18.54 15.90
N ALA A 581 -5.82 -19.70 16.53
CA ALA A 581 -5.08 -20.93 16.24
C ALA A 581 -5.36 -21.49 14.85
N LEU A 582 -6.63 -21.58 14.45
CA LEU A 582 -7.03 -22.07 13.13
C LEU A 582 -6.56 -21.13 12.01
N HIS A 583 -6.68 -19.82 12.22
CA HIS A 583 -6.21 -18.80 11.28
C HIS A 583 -4.69 -18.89 11.09
N LYS A 584 -3.93 -19.07 12.18
CA LYS A 584 -2.47 -19.27 12.10
C LYS A 584 -2.08 -20.63 11.50
N GLY A 585 -2.91 -21.64 11.68
CA GLY A 585 -2.75 -22.97 11.07
C GLY A 585 -3.13 -23.04 9.58
N GLY A 586 -3.74 -21.99 9.01
CA GLY A 586 -4.18 -21.92 7.62
C GLY A 586 -5.55 -22.57 7.35
N ASP A 587 -6.28 -22.97 8.38
CA ASP A 587 -7.63 -23.52 8.28
C ASP A 587 -8.67 -22.39 8.41
N TYR A 588 -8.75 -21.58 7.36
CA TYR A 588 -9.50 -20.33 7.38
C TYR A 588 -11.03 -20.49 7.41
N ASP A 589 -11.57 -21.58 6.85
CA ASP A 589 -13.02 -21.82 6.87
C ASP A 589 -13.49 -22.05 8.31
N ASN A 590 -12.83 -22.97 9.03
CA ASN A 590 -13.12 -23.23 10.43
C ASN A 590 -12.77 -22.03 11.34
N ALA A 591 -11.76 -21.24 10.96
CA ALA A 591 -11.44 -19.99 11.66
C ALA A 591 -12.59 -18.97 11.53
N ALA A 592 -13.12 -18.76 10.32
CA ALA A 592 -14.24 -17.84 10.10
C ALA A 592 -15.49 -18.26 10.90
N ASP A 593 -15.80 -19.55 10.94
CA ASP A 593 -16.92 -20.08 11.73
C ASP A 593 -16.71 -19.88 13.25
N ALA A 594 -15.48 -20.09 13.74
CA ALA A 594 -15.14 -19.83 15.13
C ALA A 594 -15.26 -18.33 15.47
N PHE A 595 -14.90 -17.44 14.55
CA PHE A 595 -15.02 -15.99 14.74
C PHE A 595 -16.49 -15.53 14.74
N GLU A 596 -17.34 -16.04 13.84
CA GLU A 596 -18.79 -15.78 13.90
C GLU A 596 -19.42 -16.28 15.20
N THR A 597 -18.99 -17.46 15.67
CA THR A 597 -19.45 -18.01 16.95
C THR A 597 -19.00 -17.13 18.11
N MET A 598 -17.76 -16.64 18.10
CA MET A 598 -17.23 -15.71 19.09
C MET A 598 -18.08 -14.44 19.18
N LEU A 599 -18.38 -13.79 18.06
CA LEU A 599 -19.19 -12.56 18.03
C LEU A 599 -20.61 -12.81 18.53
N THR A 600 -21.21 -13.94 18.16
CA THR A 600 -22.52 -14.36 18.66
C THR A 600 -22.51 -14.51 20.18
N LYS A 601 -21.48 -15.17 20.74
CA LYS A 601 -21.33 -15.34 22.19
C LYS A 601 -21.05 -14.03 22.93
N MET A 602 -20.35 -13.08 22.29
CA MET A 602 -20.16 -11.74 22.84
C MET A 602 -21.47 -10.95 22.92
N ALA A 603 -22.31 -11.04 21.89
CA ALA A 603 -23.63 -10.40 21.87
C ALA A 603 -24.60 -11.02 22.90
N GLU A 604 -24.52 -12.33 23.13
CA GLU A 604 -25.32 -13.04 24.14
C GLU A 604 -24.81 -12.83 25.59
N SER A 605 -23.63 -12.23 25.78
CA SER A 605 -23.01 -12.08 27.10
C SER A 605 -23.82 -11.14 28.01
N PRO A 606 -23.98 -11.43 29.31
CA PRO A 606 -24.67 -10.53 30.25
C PRO A 606 -23.85 -9.28 30.59
N ASP A 607 -22.57 -9.22 30.19
CA ASP A 607 -21.68 -8.10 30.45
C ASP A 607 -21.72 -7.06 29.31
N PRO A 608 -22.16 -5.81 29.57
CA PRO A 608 -22.25 -4.77 28.54
C PRO A 608 -20.90 -4.34 27.97
N ASP A 609 -19.79 -4.51 28.71
CA ASP A 609 -18.47 -4.18 28.19
C ASP A 609 -17.99 -5.23 27.17
N VAL A 610 -18.37 -6.50 27.36
CA VAL A 610 -18.12 -7.59 26.39
C VAL A 610 -18.94 -7.37 25.11
N GLN A 611 -20.20 -6.96 25.22
CA GLN A 611 -21.04 -6.61 24.07
C GLN A 611 -20.41 -5.46 23.26
N ARG A 612 -20.04 -4.36 23.93
CA ARG A 612 -19.36 -3.22 23.29
C ARG A 612 -18.03 -3.57 22.65
N TYR A 613 -17.31 -4.55 23.19
CA TYR A 613 -16.07 -5.04 22.59
C TYR A 613 -16.37 -5.85 21.32
N GLY A 614 -17.42 -6.68 21.33
CA GLY A 614 -17.91 -7.39 20.14
C GLY A 614 -18.34 -6.45 19.01
N ASP A 615 -19.05 -5.36 19.34
CA ASP A 615 -19.54 -4.36 18.37
C ASP A 615 -18.43 -3.63 17.59
N GLN A 616 -17.18 -3.69 18.06
CA GLN A 616 -16.04 -3.08 17.37
C GLN A 616 -15.56 -3.91 16.19
N TYR A 617 -15.93 -5.19 16.11
CA TYR A 617 -15.47 -6.10 15.06
C TYR A 617 -16.47 -6.20 13.92
N VAL A 618 -15.94 -6.41 12.71
CA VAL A 618 -16.75 -6.73 11.54
C VAL A 618 -16.87 -8.25 11.42
N SER A 619 -18.10 -8.74 11.26
CA SER A 619 -18.34 -10.17 11.08
C SER A 619 -17.77 -10.71 9.76
N PRO A 620 -17.27 -11.97 9.74
CA PRO A 620 -16.85 -12.66 8.52
C PRO A 620 -17.91 -12.64 7.40
N SER A 621 -19.19 -12.77 7.74
CA SER A 621 -20.33 -12.67 6.82
C SER A 621 -20.43 -11.29 6.15
N SER A 622 -20.23 -10.21 6.90
CA SER A 622 -20.20 -8.84 6.38
C SER A 622 -18.98 -8.60 5.47
N THR A 623 -17.81 -9.10 5.87
CA THR A 623 -16.60 -9.07 5.03
C THR A 623 -16.81 -9.84 3.72
N ARG A 624 -17.39 -11.05 3.78
CA ARG A 624 -17.74 -11.87 2.61
C ARG A 624 -18.71 -11.15 1.68
N ALA A 625 -19.77 -10.53 2.21
CA ALA A 625 -20.72 -9.75 1.44
C ALA A 625 -20.04 -8.56 0.74
N THR A 626 -19.11 -7.89 1.43
CA THR A 626 -18.36 -6.77 0.86
C THR A 626 -17.42 -7.21 -0.25
N ILE A 627 -16.68 -8.32 -0.07
CA ILE A 627 -15.84 -8.90 -1.12
C ILE A 627 -16.70 -9.23 -2.35
N ARG A 628 -17.84 -9.90 -2.17
CA ARG A 628 -18.78 -10.21 -3.26
C ARG A 628 -19.26 -8.97 -4.00
N LYS A 629 -19.57 -7.87 -3.30
CA LYS A 629 -19.91 -6.58 -3.92
C LYS A 629 -18.76 -6.03 -4.78
N VAL A 630 -17.52 -6.12 -4.30
CA VAL A 630 -16.32 -5.68 -5.05
C VAL A 630 -16.06 -6.57 -6.27
N VAL A 631 -16.20 -7.89 -6.13
CA VAL A 631 -16.09 -8.86 -7.22
C VAL A 631 -17.13 -8.57 -8.31
N HIS A 632 -18.40 -8.41 -7.93
CA HIS A 632 -19.48 -8.12 -8.88
C HIS A 632 -19.23 -6.80 -9.63
N ARG A 633 -18.78 -5.76 -8.93
CA ARG A 633 -18.43 -4.47 -9.56
C ARG A 633 -17.25 -4.60 -10.53
N THR A 634 -16.27 -5.44 -10.22
CA THR A 634 -15.10 -5.68 -11.08
C THR A 634 -15.48 -6.46 -12.34
N LEU A 635 -16.29 -7.51 -12.18
CA LEU A 635 -16.75 -8.35 -13.29
C LEU A 635 -17.74 -7.64 -14.21
N ARG A 636 -18.54 -6.68 -13.71
CA ARG A 636 -19.47 -5.87 -14.54
C ARG A 636 -18.80 -5.16 -15.72
N HIS A 637 -17.52 -4.83 -15.59
CA HIS A 637 -16.74 -4.13 -16.62
C HIS A 637 -15.83 -5.06 -17.44
N SER A 638 -15.87 -6.36 -17.17
CA SER A 638 -15.04 -7.37 -17.82
C SER A 638 -15.84 -8.16 -18.88
N PRO A 639 -15.18 -8.90 -19.78
CA PRO A 639 -15.89 -9.81 -20.68
C PRO A 639 -16.75 -10.81 -19.90
N ARG A 640 -17.93 -11.11 -20.44
CA ARG A 640 -18.90 -12.03 -19.80
C ARG A 640 -18.35 -13.44 -19.60
N VAL A 641 -17.57 -13.91 -20.57
CA VAL A 641 -16.98 -15.25 -20.60
C VAL A 641 -15.48 -15.11 -20.83
N LEU A 642 -14.70 -15.84 -20.03
CA LEU A 642 -13.24 -15.91 -20.12
C LEU A 642 -12.80 -17.38 -20.11
N ILE A 643 -11.64 -17.68 -20.67
CA ILE A 643 -11.00 -18.99 -20.59
C ILE A 643 -10.18 -19.01 -19.31
N ASN A 644 -10.43 -19.98 -18.43
CA ASN A 644 -9.51 -20.28 -17.34
C ASN A 644 -8.27 -20.96 -17.94
N THR A 645 -7.10 -20.34 -17.82
CA THR A 645 -5.87 -20.80 -18.49
C THR A 645 -5.30 -22.07 -17.85
N THR A 646 -5.63 -22.36 -16.60
CA THR A 646 -5.22 -23.59 -15.92
C THR A 646 -6.02 -24.79 -16.40
N THR A 647 -7.35 -24.66 -16.50
CA THR A 647 -8.23 -25.78 -16.89
C THR A 647 -8.54 -25.83 -18.39
N GLY A 648 -8.35 -24.72 -19.11
CA GLY A 648 -8.75 -24.55 -20.50
C GLY A 648 -10.26 -24.40 -20.72
N ARG A 649 -11.09 -24.29 -19.66
CA ARG A 649 -12.55 -24.20 -19.78
C ARG A 649 -13.04 -22.76 -19.81
N LEU A 650 -14.19 -22.54 -20.46
CA LEU A 650 -14.90 -21.27 -20.43
C LEU A 650 -15.59 -21.09 -19.08
N HIS A 651 -15.44 -19.90 -18.48
CA HIS A 651 -16.09 -19.50 -17.24
C HIS A 651 -16.86 -18.19 -17.44
N ASN A 652 -18.14 -18.20 -17.06
CA ASN A 652 -18.94 -16.98 -16.92
C ASN A 652 -18.58 -16.22 -15.63
N SER A 653 -19.14 -15.03 -15.43
CA SER A 653 -18.87 -14.22 -14.23
C SER A 653 -19.18 -14.90 -12.90
N ALA A 654 -20.21 -15.76 -12.83
CA ALA A 654 -20.55 -16.48 -11.60
C ALA A 654 -19.54 -17.60 -11.30
N GLU A 655 -19.10 -18.33 -12.32
CA GLU A 655 -18.07 -19.36 -12.21
C GLU A 655 -16.70 -18.76 -11.87
N GLN A 656 -16.38 -17.59 -12.42
CA GLN A 656 -15.19 -16.80 -12.06
C GLN A 656 -15.23 -16.37 -10.57
N ALA A 657 -16.37 -15.87 -10.10
CA ALA A 657 -16.56 -15.51 -8.69
C ALA A 657 -16.42 -16.74 -7.77
N SER A 658 -17.06 -17.87 -8.12
CA SER A 658 -16.95 -19.11 -7.36
C SER A 658 -15.51 -19.64 -7.28
N ALA A 659 -14.76 -19.54 -8.39
CA ALA A 659 -13.34 -19.88 -8.39
C ALA A 659 -12.52 -19.00 -7.42
N PHE A 660 -12.78 -17.69 -7.39
CA PHE A 660 -12.13 -16.78 -6.44
C PHE A 660 -12.48 -17.12 -4.98
N GLU A 661 -13.74 -17.46 -4.69
CA GLU A 661 -14.17 -17.85 -3.33
C GLU A 661 -13.48 -19.14 -2.82
N SER A 662 -12.99 -19.99 -3.73
CA SER A 662 -12.25 -21.19 -3.36
C SER A 662 -10.80 -20.92 -2.97
N LEU A 663 -10.25 -19.73 -3.30
CA LEU A 663 -8.86 -19.41 -3.04
C LEU A 663 -8.57 -19.20 -1.56
N GLN A 664 -7.36 -19.58 -1.16
CA GLN A 664 -6.88 -19.42 0.20
C GLN A 664 -6.85 -17.95 0.64
N ILE A 665 -6.50 -17.02 -0.26
CA ILE A 665 -6.51 -15.58 0.02
C ILE A 665 -7.92 -15.04 0.33
N PHE A 666 -8.97 -15.54 -0.35
CA PHE A 666 -10.34 -15.16 -0.06
C PHE A 666 -10.74 -15.62 1.34
N LYS A 667 -10.43 -16.87 1.68
CA LYS A 667 -10.75 -17.44 2.99
C LYS A 667 -9.97 -16.74 4.10
N GLU A 668 -8.71 -16.40 3.87
CA GLU A 668 -7.89 -15.60 4.78
C GLU A 668 -8.52 -14.22 5.03
N LEU A 669 -8.91 -13.49 3.97
CA LEU A 669 -9.55 -12.19 4.09
C LEU A 669 -10.85 -12.26 4.90
N VAL A 670 -11.69 -13.26 4.63
CA VAL A 670 -12.97 -13.47 5.34
C VAL A 670 -12.74 -13.83 6.81
N SER A 671 -11.72 -14.63 7.11
CA SER A 671 -11.41 -15.04 8.49
C SER A 671 -10.56 -14.03 9.26
N SER A 672 -10.14 -12.92 8.65
CA SER A 672 -9.32 -11.92 9.34
C SER A 672 -10.12 -11.14 10.38
N THR A 673 -9.55 -10.98 11.59
CA THR A 673 -10.16 -10.17 12.65
C THR A 673 -9.88 -8.70 12.40
N THR A 674 -10.87 -8.00 11.83
CA THR A 674 -10.76 -6.58 11.52
C THR A 674 -11.85 -5.77 12.22
N THR A 675 -11.48 -4.61 12.77
CA THR A 675 -12.43 -3.62 13.31
C THR A 675 -13.04 -2.74 12.21
N ARG A 676 -12.36 -2.64 11.07
CA ARG A 676 -12.84 -2.00 9.85
C ARG A 676 -12.46 -2.83 8.66
N ILE A 677 -13.38 -2.95 7.70
CA ILE A 677 -13.12 -3.69 6.47
C ILE A 677 -11.93 -3.06 5.73
N ASP A 678 -10.88 -3.84 5.50
CA ASP A 678 -9.73 -3.44 4.68
C ASP A 678 -10.11 -3.43 3.19
N TYR A 679 -10.87 -2.40 2.82
CA TYR A 679 -11.37 -2.23 1.46
C TYR A 679 -10.22 -2.08 0.44
N VAL A 680 -9.07 -1.55 0.88
CA VAL A 680 -7.89 -1.36 0.03
C VAL A 680 -7.30 -2.73 -0.34
N ARG A 681 -7.03 -3.58 0.64
CA ARG A 681 -6.52 -4.93 0.40
C ARG A 681 -7.51 -5.76 -0.42
N ILE A 682 -8.79 -5.77 -0.05
CA ILE A 682 -9.83 -6.49 -0.81
C ILE A 682 -9.85 -6.05 -2.28
N LYS A 683 -9.85 -4.74 -2.53
CA LYS A 683 -9.89 -4.21 -3.90
C LYS A 683 -8.63 -4.56 -4.69
N CYS A 684 -7.46 -4.58 -4.05
CA CYS A 684 -6.20 -5.00 -4.67
C CYS A 684 -6.23 -6.48 -5.06
N GLU A 685 -6.53 -7.37 -4.11
CA GLU A 685 -6.55 -8.83 -4.35
C GLU A 685 -7.59 -9.22 -5.41
N VAL A 686 -8.80 -8.65 -5.33
CA VAL A 686 -9.85 -8.87 -6.34
C VAL A 686 -9.39 -8.36 -7.70
N ARG A 687 -8.81 -7.15 -7.76
CA ARG A 687 -8.35 -6.60 -9.04
C ARG A 687 -7.26 -7.43 -9.66
N GLU A 688 -6.26 -7.87 -8.89
CA GLU A 688 -5.14 -8.68 -9.41
C GLU A 688 -5.62 -10.04 -9.93
N TYR A 689 -6.50 -10.73 -9.19
CA TYR A 689 -7.00 -12.04 -9.62
C TYR A 689 -7.84 -11.98 -10.91
N PHE A 690 -8.72 -10.97 -11.05
CA PHE A 690 -9.58 -10.84 -12.24
C PHE A 690 -8.90 -10.14 -13.42
N ARG A 691 -7.58 -9.94 -13.39
CA ARG A 691 -6.83 -9.48 -14.56
C ARG A 691 -6.91 -10.54 -15.65
N TYR A 692 -7.19 -10.11 -16.87
CA TYR A 692 -7.27 -10.98 -18.04
C TYR A 692 -6.40 -10.47 -19.18
N VAL A 693 -5.96 -11.41 -20.02
CA VAL A 693 -5.16 -11.16 -21.23
C VAL A 693 -6.00 -11.42 -22.46
N MET A 694 -5.96 -10.52 -23.43
CA MET A 694 -6.74 -10.66 -24.67
C MET A 694 -5.86 -11.06 -25.85
N LEU A 695 -6.38 -11.97 -26.68
CA LEU A 695 -5.80 -12.29 -27.98
C LEU A 695 -6.30 -11.31 -29.04
N SER A 696 -5.36 -10.72 -29.77
CA SER A 696 -5.60 -9.90 -30.95
C SER A 696 -4.95 -10.57 -32.15
N HIS A 697 -5.72 -10.80 -33.23
CA HIS A 697 -5.22 -11.59 -34.35
C HIS A 697 -5.96 -11.33 -35.65
N LYS A 698 -5.46 -11.93 -36.74
CA LYS A 698 -6.26 -12.17 -37.93
C LYS A 698 -6.95 -13.53 -37.79
N TRP A 699 -8.27 -13.56 -37.97
CA TRP A 699 -9.03 -14.81 -38.04
C TRP A 699 -8.57 -15.65 -39.23
N GLU A 700 -8.40 -16.94 -38.97
CA GLU A 700 -8.14 -17.98 -39.94
C GLU A 700 -9.36 -18.88 -40.14
N ASN A 701 -9.35 -19.70 -41.20
CA ASN A 701 -10.41 -20.66 -41.44
C ASN A 701 -10.33 -21.77 -40.39
N ASN A 702 -11.47 -22.15 -39.80
CA ASN A 702 -11.60 -23.20 -38.77
C ASN A 702 -11.03 -22.84 -37.39
N GLU A 703 -11.07 -21.57 -36.97
CA GLU A 703 -10.81 -21.24 -35.57
C GLU A 703 -11.91 -21.75 -34.64
N PRO A 704 -11.57 -22.18 -33.40
CA PRO A 704 -12.55 -22.67 -32.44
C PRO A 704 -13.64 -21.64 -32.16
N LEU A 705 -14.90 -22.04 -32.34
CA LEU A 705 -16.06 -21.22 -32.02
C LEU A 705 -16.57 -21.52 -30.61
N PHE A 706 -17.34 -20.60 -30.03
CA PHE A 706 -17.93 -20.75 -28.69
C PHE A 706 -18.62 -22.12 -28.49
N GLN A 707 -19.42 -22.55 -29.46
CA GLN A 707 -20.18 -23.82 -29.40
C GLN A 707 -19.29 -25.08 -29.33
N GLN A 708 -18.03 -24.99 -29.79
CA GLN A 708 -17.09 -26.12 -29.74
C GLN A 708 -16.33 -26.17 -28.39
N VAL A 709 -16.14 -25.02 -27.74
CA VAL A 709 -15.30 -24.88 -26.54
C VAL A 709 -16.14 -24.77 -25.25
N VAL A 710 -17.45 -24.56 -25.36
CA VAL A 710 -18.35 -24.47 -24.18
C VAL A 710 -18.45 -25.79 -23.40
N HIS A 711 -18.26 -26.94 -24.05
CA HIS A 711 -18.38 -28.26 -23.42
C HIS A 711 -17.05 -29.04 -23.33
N ILE A 712 -15.99 -28.54 -23.95
CA ILE A 712 -14.68 -29.21 -24.06
C ILE A 712 -13.60 -28.19 -23.70
N ALA A 713 -12.60 -28.59 -22.93
CA ALA A 713 -11.49 -27.68 -22.62
C ALA A 713 -10.67 -27.39 -23.88
N VAL A 714 -10.14 -26.17 -24.00
CA VAL A 714 -9.27 -25.75 -25.10
C VAL A 714 -8.12 -26.73 -25.33
N TYR A 715 -7.57 -27.31 -24.26
CA TYR A 715 -6.47 -28.28 -24.32
C TYR A 715 -6.86 -29.66 -24.83
N ASP A 716 -8.16 -30.00 -24.85
CA ASP A 716 -8.69 -31.28 -25.31
C ASP A 716 -9.23 -31.20 -26.75
N LEU A 717 -9.10 -30.05 -27.41
CA LEU A 717 -9.45 -29.88 -28.82
C LEU A 717 -8.54 -30.74 -29.71
N GLU A 718 -9.12 -31.30 -30.78
CA GLU A 718 -8.38 -32.10 -31.77
C GLU A 718 -7.20 -31.32 -32.38
N GLU A 719 -6.12 -32.01 -32.76
CA GLU A 719 -4.95 -31.37 -33.36
C GLU A 719 -5.30 -30.65 -34.65
N SER A 720 -5.18 -29.33 -34.65
CA SER A 720 -5.25 -28.50 -35.84
C SER A 720 -4.47 -27.20 -35.62
N PRO A 721 -3.90 -26.59 -36.67
CA PRO A 721 -3.09 -25.38 -36.51
C PRO A 721 -3.82 -24.21 -35.83
N THR A 722 -5.13 -24.11 -36.03
CA THR A 722 -5.98 -23.07 -35.41
C THR A 722 -6.34 -23.38 -33.96
N HIS A 723 -6.44 -24.66 -33.59
CA HIS A 723 -6.60 -25.09 -32.21
C HIS A 723 -5.28 -24.92 -31.43
N ASP A 724 -4.15 -25.31 -32.03
CA ASP A 724 -2.81 -25.13 -31.47
C ASP A 724 -2.51 -23.66 -31.17
N LYS A 725 -2.98 -22.75 -32.04
CA LYS A 725 -2.92 -21.31 -31.84
C LYS A 725 -3.62 -20.90 -30.54
N LEU A 726 -4.88 -21.31 -30.32
CA LEU A 726 -5.62 -20.98 -29.09
C LEU A 726 -4.99 -21.65 -27.85
N GLN A 727 -4.57 -22.91 -27.96
CA GLN A 727 -3.90 -23.63 -26.89
C GLN A 727 -2.57 -22.98 -26.48
N THR A 728 -1.77 -22.56 -27.46
CA THR A 728 -0.48 -21.92 -27.21
C THR A 728 -0.66 -20.54 -26.61
N PHE A 729 -1.67 -19.78 -27.07
CA PHE A 729 -2.07 -18.54 -26.41
C PHE A 729 -2.39 -18.76 -24.93
N CYS A 730 -3.26 -19.72 -24.59
CA CYS A 730 -3.61 -20.01 -23.19
C CYS A 730 -2.38 -20.44 -22.35
N LYS A 731 -1.46 -21.22 -22.94
CA LYS A 731 -0.20 -21.61 -22.29
C LYS A 731 0.66 -20.38 -21.98
N ILE A 732 0.86 -19.49 -22.94
CA ILE A 732 1.64 -18.26 -22.74
C ILE A 732 1.01 -17.39 -21.65
N VAL A 733 -0.31 -17.20 -21.67
CA VAL A 733 -0.99 -16.40 -20.64
C VAL A 733 -0.80 -16.99 -19.25
N ARG A 734 -0.93 -18.32 -19.11
CA ARG A 734 -0.66 -19.03 -17.86
C ARG A 734 0.79 -18.86 -17.40
N ASP A 735 1.75 -19.04 -18.31
CA ASP A 735 3.18 -18.97 -17.99
C ASP A 735 3.61 -17.54 -17.61
N THR A 736 2.87 -16.51 -18.05
CA THR A 736 3.01 -15.11 -17.60
C THR A 736 2.34 -14.80 -16.26
N GLY A 737 1.63 -15.76 -15.65
CA GLY A 737 1.01 -15.64 -14.33
C GLY A 737 -0.44 -15.14 -14.33
N PHE A 738 -1.15 -15.20 -15.45
CA PHE A 738 -2.57 -14.82 -15.52
C PHE A 738 -3.49 -16.04 -15.65
N ASP A 739 -4.55 -16.07 -14.83
CA ASP A 739 -5.54 -17.14 -14.82
C ASP A 739 -6.61 -17.02 -15.91
N TRP A 740 -6.76 -15.82 -16.49
CA TRP A 740 -7.86 -15.51 -17.40
C TRP A 740 -7.37 -15.04 -18.76
N ALA A 741 -7.84 -15.73 -19.80
CA ALA A 741 -7.59 -15.40 -21.19
C ALA A 741 -8.90 -15.12 -21.94
N TRP A 742 -8.84 -14.26 -22.96
CA TRP A 742 -9.99 -13.95 -23.80
C TRP A 742 -9.64 -14.04 -25.28
N SER A 743 -10.53 -14.65 -26.06
CA SER A 743 -10.48 -14.67 -27.53
C SER A 743 -11.86 -14.37 -28.10
N ASP A 744 -11.93 -13.45 -29.06
CA ASP A 744 -13.17 -13.05 -29.73
C ASP A 744 -13.83 -14.21 -30.49
N THR A 745 -13.08 -15.25 -30.83
CA THR A 745 -13.54 -16.44 -31.54
C THR A 745 -14.48 -17.30 -30.70
N CYS A 746 -14.10 -17.58 -29.45
CA CYS A 746 -14.74 -18.56 -28.58
C CYS A 746 -15.24 -18.02 -27.25
N CYS A 747 -14.97 -16.77 -26.88
CA CYS A 747 -15.50 -16.13 -25.67
C CYS A 747 -16.77 -15.30 -25.93
N ILE A 748 -17.23 -15.23 -27.18
CA ILE A 748 -18.47 -14.56 -27.58
C ILE A 748 -19.37 -15.60 -28.25
N ASP A 749 -20.57 -15.79 -27.72
CA ASP A 749 -21.59 -16.56 -28.43
C ASP A 749 -22.17 -15.72 -29.57
N LYS A 750 -21.66 -15.94 -30.78
CA LYS A 750 -22.08 -15.20 -31.98
C LYS A 750 -23.44 -15.67 -32.52
N SER A 751 -23.99 -16.76 -31.98
CA SER A 751 -25.34 -17.22 -32.33
C SER A 751 -26.42 -16.42 -31.61
N ASP A 752 -26.09 -15.79 -30.48
CA ASP A 752 -26.96 -14.88 -29.75
C ASP A 752 -26.72 -13.43 -30.19
N HIS A 753 -27.72 -12.84 -30.86
CA HIS A 753 -27.64 -11.47 -31.37
C HIS A 753 -27.50 -10.44 -30.24
N PHE A 754 -28.08 -10.67 -29.06
CA PHE A 754 -27.97 -9.73 -27.93
C PHE A 754 -26.54 -9.72 -27.39
N VAL A 755 -25.96 -10.91 -27.16
CA VAL A 755 -24.57 -11.06 -26.69
C VAL A 755 -23.60 -10.47 -27.70
N LEU A 756 -23.81 -10.73 -28.99
CA LEU A 756 -22.98 -10.17 -30.06
C LEU A 756 -23.02 -8.64 -30.10
N GLN A 757 -24.21 -8.04 -30.04
CA GLN A 757 -24.35 -6.57 -30.04
C GLN A 757 -23.69 -5.93 -28.83
N GLU A 758 -23.91 -6.48 -27.64
CA GLU A 758 -23.26 -6.02 -26.41
C GLU A 758 -21.74 -6.10 -26.53
N ALA A 759 -21.22 -7.24 -27.03
CA ALA A 759 -19.80 -7.42 -27.23
C ALA A 759 -19.22 -6.40 -28.21
N LEU A 760 -19.87 -6.13 -29.35
CA LEU A 760 -19.40 -5.14 -30.33
C LEU A 760 -19.27 -3.72 -29.74
N VAL A 761 -20.15 -3.35 -28.81
CA VAL A 761 -20.12 -2.03 -28.15
C VAL A 761 -19.13 -2.00 -26.98
N ALA A 762 -18.97 -3.12 -26.27
CA ALA A 762 -18.13 -3.21 -25.06
C ALA A 762 -16.67 -3.57 -25.34
N MET A 763 -16.37 -4.21 -26.48
CA MET A 763 -15.05 -4.80 -26.77
C MET A 763 -13.90 -3.79 -26.67
N PHE A 764 -14.11 -2.54 -27.10
CA PHE A 764 -13.11 -1.49 -26.90
C PHE A 764 -12.75 -1.29 -25.43
N LYS A 765 -13.76 -1.24 -24.54
CA LYS A 765 -13.55 -1.10 -23.10
C LYS A 765 -12.89 -2.34 -22.51
N TRP A 766 -13.19 -3.53 -23.04
CA TRP A 766 -12.52 -4.76 -22.63
C TRP A 766 -11.04 -4.74 -23.00
N TYR A 767 -10.67 -4.37 -24.23
CA TYR A 767 -9.26 -4.19 -24.59
C TYR A 767 -8.57 -3.13 -23.74
N GLN A 768 -9.26 -2.04 -23.42
CA GLN A 768 -8.74 -0.99 -22.53
C GLN A 768 -8.56 -1.46 -21.07
N GLY A 769 -9.42 -2.36 -20.61
CA GLY A 769 -9.40 -2.94 -19.26
C GLY A 769 -8.50 -4.17 -19.13
N SER A 770 -8.04 -4.75 -20.23
CA SER A 770 -7.13 -5.90 -20.23
C SER A 770 -5.79 -5.56 -19.57
N ALA A 771 -5.23 -6.54 -18.86
CA ALA A 771 -3.91 -6.40 -18.25
C ALA A 771 -2.79 -6.38 -19.31
N MET A 772 -3.01 -7.11 -20.40
CA MET A 772 -2.11 -7.23 -21.54
C MET A 772 -2.91 -7.68 -22.76
N MET A 773 -2.46 -7.26 -23.93
CA MET A 773 -2.87 -7.81 -25.21
C MET A 773 -1.73 -8.56 -25.87
N ILE A 774 -1.99 -9.79 -26.29
CA ILE A 774 -1.08 -10.58 -27.11
C ILE A 774 -1.55 -10.50 -28.56
N VAL A 775 -0.66 -10.03 -29.45
CA VAL A 775 -0.91 -9.92 -30.88
C VAL A 775 -0.23 -11.05 -31.63
N PHE A 776 -1.00 -11.91 -32.28
CA PHE A 776 -0.47 -12.99 -33.12
C PHE A 776 -0.29 -12.52 -34.58
N LEU A 777 0.97 -12.38 -35.01
CA LEU A 777 1.36 -11.88 -36.34
C LEU A 777 1.52 -13.02 -37.35
N ARG A 778 0.39 -13.49 -37.89
CA ARG A 778 0.40 -14.49 -38.97
C ARG A 778 1.19 -14.02 -40.20
N GLY A 779 2.11 -14.85 -40.70
CA GLY A 779 2.97 -14.55 -41.84
C GLY A 779 4.25 -13.80 -41.49
N VAL A 780 4.48 -13.49 -40.20
CA VAL A 780 5.73 -12.89 -39.71
C VAL A 780 6.52 -13.98 -38.98
N ARG A 781 7.67 -14.37 -39.53
CA ARG A 781 8.60 -15.33 -38.93
C ARG A 781 9.63 -14.62 -38.06
N PRO A 782 10.32 -15.31 -37.14
CA PRO A 782 11.43 -14.74 -36.38
C PRO A 782 12.55 -14.24 -37.31
N SER A 783 12.76 -14.93 -38.43
CA SER A 783 13.74 -14.57 -39.45
C SER A 783 13.28 -13.45 -40.40
N SER A 784 12.11 -12.84 -40.19
CA SER A 784 11.59 -11.80 -41.07
C SER A 784 12.42 -10.50 -40.98
N PRO A 785 12.58 -9.77 -42.10
CA PRO A 785 13.36 -8.53 -42.12
C PRO A 785 12.67 -7.39 -41.34
N CYS A 786 13.45 -6.38 -40.96
CA CYS A 786 12.96 -5.15 -40.33
C CYS A 786 11.84 -4.52 -41.19
N GLY A 787 10.70 -4.19 -40.57
CA GLY A 787 9.51 -3.70 -41.27
C GLY A 787 8.38 -4.72 -41.44
N ALA A 788 8.56 -5.97 -40.99
CA ALA A 788 7.56 -7.03 -41.15
C ALA A 788 6.26 -6.76 -40.37
N LEU A 789 6.32 -6.11 -39.20
CA LEU A 789 5.13 -5.67 -38.48
C LEU A 789 4.34 -4.64 -39.29
N ALA A 790 5.04 -3.70 -39.94
CA ALA A 790 4.39 -2.67 -40.76
C ALA A 790 3.64 -3.26 -41.96
N GLY A 791 4.17 -4.32 -42.57
CA GLY A 791 3.54 -5.06 -43.67
C GLY A 791 2.57 -6.15 -43.24
N SER A 792 2.38 -6.37 -41.94
CA SER A 792 1.56 -7.48 -41.43
C SER A 792 0.09 -7.30 -41.78
N LEU A 793 -0.60 -8.42 -42.00
CA LEU A 793 -2.05 -8.40 -42.25
C LEU A 793 -2.84 -7.83 -41.07
N TRP A 794 -2.34 -8.01 -39.86
CA TRP A 794 -2.90 -7.42 -38.65
C TRP A 794 -2.96 -5.89 -38.78
N ASN A 795 -1.90 -5.23 -39.25
CA ASN A 795 -1.88 -3.78 -39.43
C ASN A 795 -2.78 -3.25 -40.55
N THR A 796 -3.40 -4.13 -41.34
CA THR A 796 -4.31 -3.72 -42.42
C THR A 796 -5.79 -3.83 -42.06
N ARG A 797 -6.17 -4.50 -40.96
CA ARG A 797 -7.59 -4.70 -40.60
C ARG A 797 -8.15 -3.51 -39.84
N ALA A 798 -9.45 -3.24 -40.02
CA ALA A 798 -10.14 -2.16 -39.34
C ALA A 798 -10.33 -2.43 -37.83
N TRP A 799 -10.82 -3.62 -37.46
CA TRP A 799 -11.07 -3.99 -36.07
C TRP A 799 -9.81 -3.94 -35.19
N THR A 800 -8.64 -4.32 -35.73
CA THR A 800 -7.36 -4.31 -35.01
C THR A 800 -6.83 -2.90 -34.71
N LEU A 801 -7.36 -1.85 -35.35
CA LEU A 801 -6.99 -0.46 -35.02
C LEU A 801 -7.47 -0.10 -33.62
N GLN A 802 -8.70 -0.48 -33.27
CA GLN A 802 -9.25 -0.20 -31.95
C GLN A 802 -8.54 -1.03 -30.88
N GLU A 803 -8.13 -2.24 -31.22
CA GLU A 803 -7.31 -3.12 -30.36
C GLU A 803 -5.98 -2.41 -30.04
N TYR A 804 -5.28 -1.94 -31.08
CA TYR A 804 -4.05 -1.19 -30.89
C TYR A 804 -4.23 0.08 -30.04
N ILE A 805 -5.29 0.86 -30.27
CA ILE A 805 -5.51 2.12 -29.53
C ILE A 805 -5.97 1.87 -28.08
N ALA A 806 -6.81 0.86 -27.85
CA ALA A 806 -7.40 0.59 -26.54
C ALA A 806 -6.40 -0.03 -25.56
N ALA A 807 -5.60 -1.01 -26.00
CA ALA A 807 -4.73 -1.76 -25.10
C ALA A 807 -3.61 -0.90 -24.52
N LYS A 808 -3.43 -0.95 -23.19
CA LYS A 808 -2.34 -0.24 -22.51
C LYS A 808 -0.99 -0.90 -22.75
N VAL A 809 -0.97 -2.24 -22.68
CA VAL A 809 0.21 -3.08 -22.86
C VAL A 809 -0.02 -4.03 -24.03
N ILE A 810 0.92 -4.07 -24.98
CA ILE A 810 0.88 -4.97 -26.14
C ILE A 810 2.18 -5.76 -26.24
N HIS A 811 2.07 -7.07 -26.46
CA HIS A 811 3.16 -7.94 -26.89
C HIS A 811 2.87 -8.54 -28.26
N PHE A 812 3.79 -8.38 -29.19
CA PHE A 812 3.72 -8.96 -30.53
C PHE A 812 4.44 -10.31 -30.56
N TYR A 813 3.75 -11.32 -31.08
CA TYR A 813 4.27 -12.67 -31.29
C TYR A 813 4.30 -13.01 -32.78
N THR A 814 5.36 -13.67 -33.21
CA THR A 814 5.51 -14.20 -34.58
C THR A 814 4.61 -15.42 -34.79
N GLU A 815 4.56 -15.93 -36.02
CA GLU A 815 3.69 -17.05 -36.39
C GLU A 815 4.03 -18.39 -35.70
N ASP A 816 5.21 -18.50 -35.10
CA ASP A 816 5.70 -19.62 -34.29
C ASP A 816 5.71 -19.32 -32.78
N TRP A 817 5.01 -18.28 -32.34
CA TRP A 817 4.86 -17.91 -30.93
C TRP A 817 6.16 -17.50 -30.21
N THR A 818 7.16 -17.01 -30.95
CA THR A 818 8.28 -16.28 -30.35
C THR A 818 7.96 -14.78 -30.27
N LEU A 819 8.59 -14.07 -29.35
CA LEU A 819 8.44 -12.62 -29.26
C LEU A 819 8.98 -11.96 -30.53
N TYR A 820 8.24 -11.00 -31.09
CA TYR A 820 8.68 -10.26 -32.26
C TYR A 820 10.04 -9.60 -31.98
N ARG A 821 11.07 -10.06 -32.69
CA ARG A 821 12.47 -9.61 -32.55
C ARG A 821 13.07 -9.87 -31.16
N ASP A 822 12.63 -10.91 -30.47
CA ASP A 822 13.13 -11.27 -29.12
C ASP A 822 13.02 -10.10 -28.12
N LEU A 823 12.01 -9.25 -28.30
CA LEU A 823 11.78 -8.07 -27.45
C LEU A 823 11.18 -8.48 -26.11
N GLU A 824 12.03 -8.61 -25.08
CA GLU A 824 11.63 -8.91 -23.69
C GLU A 824 11.19 -7.65 -22.91
N LEU A 825 10.62 -6.65 -23.59
CA LEU A 825 10.13 -5.43 -22.94
C LEU A 825 8.76 -5.68 -22.29
N PRO A 826 8.46 -5.06 -21.12
CA PRO A 826 7.15 -5.14 -20.49
C PRO A 826 6.01 -4.67 -21.42
N ASN A 827 6.29 -3.74 -22.33
CA ASN A 827 5.34 -3.24 -23.32
C ASN A 827 6.03 -2.95 -24.66
N HIS A 828 5.62 -3.61 -25.74
CA HIS A 828 6.23 -3.38 -27.05
C HIS A 828 5.89 -2.01 -27.64
N LYS A 829 4.88 -1.30 -27.11
CA LYS A 829 4.61 0.10 -27.46
C LYS A 829 5.72 1.06 -27.01
N GLU A 830 6.59 0.64 -26.09
CA GLU A 830 7.71 1.46 -25.61
C GLU A 830 8.97 1.25 -26.45
N SER A 831 9.00 0.25 -27.34
CA SER A 831 10.12 0.03 -28.26
C SER A 831 10.12 1.09 -29.37
N PRO A 832 11.23 1.86 -29.53
CA PRO A 832 11.38 2.81 -30.63
C PRO A 832 11.30 2.12 -32.01
N GLU A 833 11.75 0.88 -32.11
CA GLU A 833 11.71 0.09 -33.35
C GLU A 833 10.27 -0.24 -33.73
N VAL A 834 9.47 -0.75 -32.79
CA VAL A 834 8.07 -1.09 -33.01
C VAL A 834 7.26 0.16 -33.36
N ILE A 835 7.44 1.25 -32.60
CA ILE A 835 6.77 2.52 -32.87
C ILE A 835 7.16 3.10 -34.24
N SER A 836 8.42 3.02 -34.64
CA SER A 836 8.86 3.44 -35.98
C SER A 836 8.25 2.59 -37.10
N GLU A 837 8.08 1.28 -36.88
CA GLU A 837 7.36 0.42 -37.81
C GLU A 837 5.87 0.75 -37.89
N MET A 838 5.24 1.01 -36.75
CA MET A 838 3.83 1.42 -36.68
C MET A 838 3.61 2.78 -37.35
N GLU A 839 4.52 3.74 -37.17
CA GLU A 839 4.51 5.03 -37.86
C GLU A 839 4.59 4.85 -39.38
N ARG A 840 5.47 3.96 -39.87
CA ARG A 840 5.57 3.66 -41.30
C ARG A 840 4.30 3.01 -41.86
N ALA A 841 3.68 2.12 -41.08
CA ALA A 841 2.45 1.43 -41.47
C ALA A 841 1.25 2.38 -41.54
N THR A 842 1.15 3.30 -40.57
CA THR A 842 -0.01 4.17 -40.38
C THR A 842 0.15 5.56 -41.00
N ARG A 843 1.38 5.96 -41.33
CA ARG A 843 1.77 7.32 -41.77
C ARG A 843 1.43 8.42 -40.76
N VAL A 844 1.38 8.06 -39.48
CA VAL A 844 1.13 8.94 -38.34
C VAL A 844 2.35 8.91 -37.43
N SER A 845 2.78 10.08 -36.99
CA SER A 845 3.99 10.21 -36.17
C SER A 845 3.91 9.40 -34.87
N ALA A 846 5.05 8.90 -34.40
CA ALA A 846 5.19 8.25 -33.11
C ALA A 846 4.50 9.02 -31.96
N GLU A 847 4.70 10.33 -31.90
CA GLU A 847 4.12 11.22 -30.88
C GLU A 847 2.58 11.19 -30.91
N GLN A 848 1.99 11.23 -32.11
CA GLN A 848 0.54 11.17 -32.29
C GLN A 848 -0.02 9.78 -31.93
N LEU A 849 0.67 8.70 -32.30
CA LEU A 849 0.27 7.33 -31.93
C LEU A 849 0.26 7.12 -30.42
N ILE A 850 1.22 7.71 -29.70
CA ILE A 850 1.30 7.66 -28.23
C ILE A 850 0.26 8.58 -27.59
N ALA A 851 -0.01 9.75 -28.18
CA ALA A 851 -0.95 10.74 -27.67
C ALA A 851 -2.43 10.44 -27.96
N LEU A 852 -2.72 9.50 -28.87
CA LEU A 852 -4.09 9.12 -29.23
C LEU A 852 -4.82 8.54 -28.02
N ARG A 853 -5.99 9.12 -27.73
CA ARG A 853 -6.92 8.68 -26.68
C ARG A 853 -8.30 8.48 -27.27
N PRO A 854 -9.15 7.58 -26.74
CA PRO A 854 -10.54 7.50 -27.12
C PRO A 854 -11.28 8.83 -26.89
N GLY A 855 -12.37 9.06 -27.61
CA GLY A 855 -13.22 10.23 -27.48
C GLY A 855 -13.22 11.12 -28.73
N LEU A 856 -13.65 12.37 -28.57
CA LEU A 856 -13.93 13.30 -29.66
C LEU A 856 -12.80 14.32 -29.94
N SER A 857 -11.62 14.12 -29.38
CA SER A 857 -10.40 14.88 -29.73
C SER A 857 -9.68 14.26 -30.93
N SER A 858 -8.94 15.07 -31.68
CA SER A 858 -8.13 14.62 -32.84
C SER A 858 -8.93 13.74 -33.82
N ILE A 859 -10.17 14.16 -34.12
CA ILE A 859 -11.11 13.36 -34.92
C ILE A 859 -10.51 13.08 -36.30
N ARG A 860 -9.86 14.08 -36.89
CA ARG A 860 -9.30 13.96 -38.23
C ARG A 860 -8.17 12.93 -38.29
N GLU A 861 -7.30 12.91 -37.29
CA GLU A 861 -6.19 11.97 -37.15
C GLU A 861 -6.72 10.54 -36.99
N LYS A 862 -7.76 10.34 -36.18
CA LYS A 862 -8.43 9.04 -36.01
C LYS A 862 -9.07 8.55 -37.31
N LEU A 863 -9.75 9.43 -38.05
CA LEU A 863 -10.33 9.10 -39.35
C LEU A 863 -9.26 8.81 -40.40
N HIS A 864 -8.13 9.52 -40.36
CA HIS A 864 -6.98 9.24 -41.21
C HIS A 864 -6.42 7.84 -40.92
N LEU A 865 -6.20 7.49 -39.65
CA LEU A 865 -5.77 6.15 -39.26
C LEU A 865 -6.73 5.06 -39.75
N ALA A 866 -8.02 5.26 -39.53
CA ALA A 866 -9.05 4.34 -39.98
C ALA A 866 -9.07 4.18 -41.50
N SER A 867 -8.79 5.25 -42.26
CA SER A 867 -8.74 5.23 -43.73
C SER A 867 -7.63 4.36 -44.32
N THR A 868 -6.59 4.05 -43.56
CA THR A 868 -5.50 3.15 -43.98
C THR A 868 -5.89 1.67 -43.88
N ARG A 869 -7.02 1.36 -43.22
CA ARG A 869 -7.46 0.00 -42.93
C ARG A 869 -8.45 -0.52 -43.97
N ARG A 870 -8.56 -1.84 -44.02
CA ARG A 870 -9.45 -2.62 -44.88
C ARG A 870 -10.51 -3.30 -44.04
N THR A 871 -11.70 -3.40 -44.60
CA THR A 871 -12.86 -4.04 -43.99
C THR A 871 -13.33 -5.21 -44.84
N THR A 872 -13.94 -6.21 -44.21
CA THR A 872 -14.59 -7.32 -44.91
C THR A 872 -16.02 -6.93 -45.27
N TRP A 873 -16.75 -6.41 -44.28
CA TRP A 873 -18.07 -5.79 -44.47
C TRP A 873 -17.92 -4.29 -44.61
N VAL A 874 -18.81 -3.64 -45.37
CA VAL A 874 -18.73 -2.19 -45.59
C VAL A 874 -18.97 -1.44 -44.27
N GLU A 875 -19.85 -1.98 -43.43
CA GLU A 875 -20.28 -1.44 -42.14
C GLU A 875 -19.19 -1.46 -41.07
N ASP A 876 -18.22 -2.38 -41.16
CA ASP A 876 -17.08 -2.44 -40.26
C ASP A 876 -16.23 -1.16 -40.31
N ALA A 877 -16.32 -0.39 -41.40
CA ALA A 877 -15.66 0.92 -41.50
C ALA A 877 -16.19 1.92 -40.47
N ALA A 878 -17.43 1.73 -40.01
CA ALA A 878 -18.05 2.50 -38.95
C ALA A 878 -17.92 1.77 -37.60
N TYR A 879 -18.30 0.50 -37.53
CA TYR A 879 -18.43 -0.18 -36.23
C TYR A 879 -17.11 -0.43 -35.50
N SER A 880 -16.02 -0.62 -36.25
CA SER A 880 -14.68 -0.69 -35.65
C SER A 880 -14.22 0.61 -34.97
N LEU A 881 -14.94 1.72 -35.17
CA LEU A 881 -14.60 3.04 -34.64
C LEU A 881 -15.51 3.49 -33.48
N LEU A 882 -16.52 2.70 -33.12
CA LEU A 882 -17.48 3.04 -32.06
C LEU A 882 -16.77 3.36 -30.74
N GLY A 883 -15.86 2.48 -30.33
CA GLY A 883 -15.06 2.67 -29.11
C GLY A 883 -14.08 3.83 -29.20
N ILE A 884 -13.43 4.01 -30.36
CA ILE A 884 -12.44 5.07 -30.60
C ILE A 884 -13.08 6.47 -30.46
N PHE A 885 -14.30 6.67 -30.93
CA PHE A 885 -15.03 7.94 -30.79
C PHE A 885 -15.94 7.99 -29.56
N SER A 886 -15.91 6.96 -28.71
CA SER A 886 -16.82 6.81 -27.57
C SER A 886 -18.28 7.03 -27.96
N ALA A 887 -18.68 6.50 -29.12
CA ALA A 887 -19.99 6.70 -29.75
C ALA A 887 -21.07 5.84 -29.06
N ILE A 888 -21.42 6.22 -27.83
CA ILE A 888 -22.40 5.54 -26.99
C ILE A 888 -23.78 5.60 -27.67
N GLY A 889 -24.48 4.47 -27.72
CA GLY A 889 -25.88 4.39 -28.19
C GLY A 889 -26.07 4.19 -29.70
N ILE A 890 -25.00 3.97 -30.47
CA ILE A 890 -25.09 3.59 -31.88
C ILE A 890 -25.11 2.05 -31.99
N PRO A 891 -26.25 1.42 -32.30
CA PRO A 891 -26.30 -0.03 -32.52
C PRO A 891 -25.60 -0.41 -33.83
N ALA A 892 -25.00 -1.60 -33.88
CA ALA A 892 -24.44 -2.16 -35.12
C ALA A 892 -25.57 -2.81 -35.93
N ILE A 893 -25.85 -2.31 -37.13
CA ILE A 893 -26.92 -2.76 -38.03
C ILE A 893 -26.27 -3.26 -39.33
N TYR A 894 -25.85 -4.51 -39.36
CA TYR A 894 -25.33 -5.11 -40.59
C TYR A 894 -26.43 -5.21 -41.65
N GLY A 895 -26.13 -4.75 -42.87
CA GLY A 895 -27.09 -4.61 -43.97
C GLY A 895 -27.43 -3.15 -44.33
N GLU A 896 -27.03 -2.16 -43.52
CA GLU A 896 -27.23 -0.73 -43.85
C GLU A 896 -26.21 -0.18 -44.87
N GLY A 897 -25.17 -0.95 -45.22
CA GLY A 897 -24.18 -0.60 -46.24
C GLY A 897 -23.42 0.69 -45.93
N GLU A 898 -23.19 1.52 -46.95
CA GLU A 898 -22.44 2.79 -46.85
C GLU A 898 -23.15 3.88 -46.01
N ALA A 899 -24.39 3.64 -45.55
CA ALA A 899 -25.08 4.55 -44.62
C ALA A 899 -24.50 4.49 -43.19
N SER A 900 -23.89 3.37 -42.81
CA SER A 900 -23.29 3.14 -41.49
C SER A 900 -22.25 4.19 -41.10
N LEU A 901 -21.33 4.50 -42.03
CA LEU A 901 -20.31 5.52 -41.84
C LEU A 901 -20.94 6.91 -41.70
N GLY A 902 -21.96 7.21 -42.50
CA GLY A 902 -22.71 8.46 -42.40
C GLY A 902 -23.37 8.62 -41.04
N ARG A 903 -24.02 7.57 -40.52
CA ARG A 903 -24.66 7.57 -39.19
C ARG A 903 -23.65 7.78 -38.06
N LEU A 904 -22.49 7.12 -38.12
CA LEU A 904 -21.40 7.34 -37.17
C LEU A 904 -20.90 8.79 -37.23
N LEU A 905 -20.53 9.28 -38.41
CA LEU A 905 -19.97 10.64 -38.56
C LEU A 905 -20.98 11.72 -38.20
N ALA A 906 -22.28 11.49 -38.43
CA ALA A 906 -23.35 12.37 -37.98
C ALA A 906 -23.41 12.47 -36.45
N ASN A 907 -23.27 11.35 -35.74
CA ASN A 907 -23.21 11.33 -34.29
C ASN A 907 -21.94 12.02 -33.76
N VAL A 908 -20.79 11.71 -34.36
CA VAL A 908 -19.50 12.33 -34.00
C VAL A 908 -19.57 13.85 -34.21
N LEU A 909 -20.07 14.32 -35.36
CA LEU A 909 -20.24 15.75 -35.64
C LEU A 909 -21.20 16.40 -34.64
N THR A 910 -22.36 15.79 -34.37
CA THR A 910 -23.37 16.36 -33.46
C THR A 910 -22.84 16.50 -32.04
N ARG A 911 -21.98 15.59 -31.59
CA ARG A 911 -21.40 15.63 -30.23
C ARG A 911 -20.15 16.50 -30.13
N SER A 912 -19.36 16.60 -31.19
CA SER A 912 -18.09 17.34 -31.19
C SER A 912 -18.21 18.77 -31.70
N GLY A 913 -19.17 19.05 -32.57
CA GLY A 913 -19.24 20.29 -33.36
C GLY A 913 -18.16 20.43 -34.44
N ASP A 914 -17.26 19.44 -34.59
CA ASP A 914 -16.08 19.56 -35.46
C ASP A 914 -16.41 19.40 -36.95
N ALA A 915 -16.63 20.53 -37.63
CA ALA A 915 -16.93 20.55 -39.06
C ALA A 915 -15.74 20.13 -39.96
N SER A 916 -14.56 19.80 -39.42
CA SER A 916 -13.44 19.21 -40.19
C SER A 916 -13.80 17.85 -40.80
N ILE A 917 -14.80 17.15 -40.25
CA ILE A 917 -15.35 15.90 -40.80
C ILE A 917 -15.93 16.12 -42.20
N LEU A 918 -16.42 17.33 -42.51
CA LEU A 918 -17.02 17.67 -43.80
C LEU A 918 -15.97 17.89 -44.91
N ALA A 919 -14.69 17.97 -44.53
CA ALA A 919 -13.58 18.28 -45.41
C ALA A 919 -13.05 17.04 -46.15
N TRP A 920 -13.74 16.63 -47.22
CA TRP A 920 -13.42 15.45 -48.03
C TRP A 920 -13.80 15.65 -49.50
N THR A 921 -13.29 14.79 -50.39
CA THR A 921 -13.65 14.75 -51.83
C THR A 921 -14.04 13.33 -52.24
N GLY A 922 -14.97 13.22 -53.18
CA GLY A 922 -15.48 11.94 -53.67
C GLY A 922 -17.00 11.85 -53.66
N GLU A 923 -17.53 10.65 -53.43
CA GLU A 923 -18.96 10.36 -53.43
C GLU A 923 -19.61 10.60 -52.06
N SER A 924 -20.82 11.16 -52.08
CA SER A 924 -21.63 11.42 -50.89
C SER A 924 -22.28 10.15 -50.36
N SER A 925 -22.39 10.06 -49.03
CA SER A 925 -23.11 8.99 -48.34
C SER A 925 -24.59 9.00 -48.72
N PRO A 926 -25.25 7.82 -48.79
CA PRO A 926 -26.70 7.74 -48.90
C PRO A 926 -27.42 8.27 -47.64
N PHE A 927 -26.72 8.40 -46.50
CA PHE A 927 -27.28 8.93 -45.26
C PHE A 927 -27.50 10.45 -45.32
N ASN A 928 -26.51 11.22 -45.78
CA ASN A 928 -26.60 12.67 -45.97
C ASN A 928 -25.56 13.13 -47.00
N SER A 929 -25.90 14.09 -47.86
CA SER A 929 -24.99 14.48 -48.95
C SER A 929 -23.67 15.11 -48.49
N CYS A 930 -23.62 15.67 -47.28
CA CYS A 930 -22.44 16.31 -46.71
C CYS A 930 -21.41 15.34 -46.11
N LEU A 931 -21.78 14.08 -45.90
CA LEU A 931 -20.91 13.04 -45.35
C LEU A 931 -20.37 12.13 -46.46
N PRO A 932 -19.17 11.56 -46.31
CA PRO A 932 -18.59 10.71 -47.34
C PRO A 932 -19.19 9.31 -47.34
N ALA A 933 -19.31 8.69 -48.52
CA ALA A 933 -19.72 7.29 -48.64
C ALA A 933 -18.67 6.31 -48.08
N ARG A 934 -17.38 6.66 -48.18
CA ARG A 934 -16.25 5.78 -47.83
C ARG A 934 -15.23 6.48 -46.96
N ILE A 935 -14.64 5.75 -46.03
CA ILE A 935 -13.64 6.29 -45.09
C ILE A 935 -12.29 6.59 -45.75
N THR A 936 -12.00 5.97 -46.89
CA THR A 936 -10.75 6.14 -47.66
C THR A 936 -10.51 7.58 -48.13
N VAL A 937 -11.55 8.42 -48.14
CA VAL A 937 -11.43 9.85 -48.48
C VAL A 937 -10.54 10.63 -47.50
N PHE A 938 -10.32 10.09 -46.30
CA PHE A 938 -9.48 10.69 -45.26
C PHE A 938 -8.00 10.29 -45.34
N HIS A 939 -7.59 9.52 -46.37
CA HIS A 939 -6.21 9.02 -46.54
C HIS A 939 -5.17 10.10 -46.91
N GLY A 940 -5.60 11.29 -47.37
CA GLY A 940 -4.69 12.40 -47.64
C GLY A 940 -4.12 13.04 -46.36
N PRO A 941 -3.03 13.82 -46.45
CA PRO A 941 -2.51 14.56 -45.30
C PRO A 941 -3.60 15.45 -44.69
N ALA A 942 -3.67 15.48 -43.35
CA ALA A 942 -4.72 16.15 -42.57
C ALA A 942 -4.85 17.67 -42.85
N THR A 943 -3.90 18.26 -43.56
CA THR A 943 -3.64 19.71 -43.60
C THR A 943 -4.25 20.48 -44.77
N THR A 944 -4.99 19.86 -45.69
CA THR A 944 -5.44 20.59 -46.90
C THR A 944 -6.74 21.37 -46.78
N HIS A 945 -7.36 21.48 -45.58
CA HIS A 945 -8.70 22.08 -45.45
C HIS A 945 -8.94 23.06 -44.32
N LEU A 946 -8.05 23.12 -43.31
CA LEU A 946 -8.01 24.25 -42.37
C LEU A 946 -6.98 25.26 -42.89
N PRO A 947 -7.24 26.58 -42.75
CA PRO A 947 -6.20 27.56 -43.03
C PRO A 947 -4.97 27.24 -42.17
N PRO A 948 -3.75 27.31 -42.72
CA PRO A 948 -2.55 26.93 -41.99
C PRO A 948 -2.44 27.73 -40.69
N PRO A 949 -2.04 27.10 -39.57
CA PRO A 949 -1.89 27.82 -38.31
C PRO A 949 -0.90 28.96 -38.50
N ILE A 950 -1.31 30.18 -38.16
CA ILE A 950 -0.46 31.36 -38.23
C ILE A 950 0.37 31.38 -36.93
N PRO A 951 1.72 31.36 -36.98
CA PRO A 951 2.55 31.54 -35.79
C PRO A 951 2.18 32.83 -35.05
N ASP A 952 2.20 32.84 -33.72
CA ASP A 952 1.75 34.02 -32.94
C ASP A 952 2.50 35.31 -33.34
N SER A 953 3.79 35.20 -33.68
CA SER A 953 4.59 36.33 -34.17
C SER A 953 4.12 36.89 -35.53
N GLU A 954 3.59 36.03 -36.40
CA GLU A 954 3.00 36.41 -37.68
C GLU A 954 1.56 36.90 -37.50
N MET A 955 0.80 36.28 -36.60
CA MET A 955 -0.54 36.73 -36.22
C MET A 955 -0.50 38.15 -35.66
N GLU A 956 0.43 38.46 -34.74
CA GLU A 956 0.62 39.82 -34.22
C GLU A 956 1.02 40.82 -35.30
N ARG A 957 1.84 40.41 -36.28
CA ARG A 957 2.16 41.25 -37.44
C ARG A 957 0.92 41.54 -38.30
N ILE A 958 0.02 40.57 -38.47
CA ILE A 958 -1.22 40.75 -39.23
C ILE A 958 -2.20 41.63 -38.45
N ILE A 959 -2.38 41.37 -37.15
CA ILE A 959 -3.24 42.18 -36.25
C ILE A 959 -2.76 43.63 -36.19
N ALA A 960 -1.45 43.88 -36.19
CA ALA A 960 -0.89 45.23 -36.19
C ALA A 960 -1.36 46.06 -37.40
N ARG A 961 -1.67 45.44 -38.54
CA ARG A 961 -2.24 46.13 -39.72
C ARG A 961 -3.68 46.58 -39.52
N PHE A 962 -4.41 45.95 -38.59
CA PHE A 962 -5.78 46.29 -38.22
C PHE A 962 -5.87 47.25 -37.02
N ARG A 963 -4.74 47.80 -36.57
CA ARG A 963 -4.68 48.85 -35.53
C ARG A 963 -4.73 50.27 -36.12
N THR A 964 -4.92 50.42 -37.44
CA THR A 964 -5.08 51.72 -38.12
C THR A 964 -6.54 52.22 -38.08
N PRO A 965 -6.79 53.54 -38.16
CA PRO A 965 -8.14 54.11 -38.13
C PRO A 965 -9.03 53.76 -39.35
N SER A 966 -8.49 53.09 -40.36
CA SER A 966 -9.22 52.63 -41.55
C SER A 966 -9.94 51.29 -41.36
N PHE A 967 -9.70 50.58 -40.24
CA PHE A 967 -10.34 49.30 -39.93
C PHE A 967 -11.65 49.50 -39.16
N ASP A 968 -12.77 49.00 -39.69
CA ASP A 968 -14.07 49.07 -39.02
C ASP A 968 -14.19 48.01 -37.92
N LEU A 969 -13.65 48.34 -36.75
CA LEU A 969 -13.71 47.50 -35.56
C LEU A 969 -15.16 47.20 -35.12
N SER A 970 -16.11 48.11 -35.39
CA SER A 970 -17.50 47.93 -34.99
C SER A 970 -18.19 46.81 -35.76
N VAL A 971 -17.93 46.68 -37.06
CA VAL A 971 -18.44 45.58 -37.89
C VAL A 971 -17.71 44.28 -37.55
N ALA A 972 -16.40 44.33 -37.30
CA ALA A 972 -15.63 43.16 -36.88
C ALA A 972 -16.15 42.55 -35.56
N LEU A 973 -16.46 43.40 -34.56
CA LEU A 973 -17.06 42.96 -33.30
C LEU A 973 -18.46 42.35 -33.49
N ARG A 974 -19.31 42.95 -34.34
CA ARG A 974 -20.63 42.39 -34.66
C ARG A 974 -20.53 41.03 -35.36
N LEU A 975 -19.56 40.86 -36.27
CA LEU A 975 -19.28 39.59 -36.93
C LEU A 975 -18.81 38.54 -35.94
N TYR A 976 -17.86 38.90 -35.06
CA TYR A 976 -17.37 38.06 -33.98
C TYR A 976 -18.51 37.59 -33.05
N ASP A 977 -19.34 38.52 -32.57
CA ASP A 977 -20.48 38.18 -31.71
C ASP A 977 -21.54 37.32 -32.41
N ARG A 978 -21.79 37.57 -33.70
CA ARG A 978 -22.79 36.81 -34.47
C ARG A 978 -22.33 35.37 -34.70
N LEU A 979 -21.06 35.16 -35.02
CA LEU A 979 -20.49 33.83 -35.22
C LEU A 979 -20.41 33.05 -33.89
N ASN A 980 -20.03 33.70 -32.79
CA ASN A 980 -20.05 33.09 -31.44
C ASN A 980 -21.44 32.68 -30.93
N LYS A 981 -22.51 33.22 -31.51
CA LYS A 981 -23.91 32.89 -31.16
C LYS A 981 -24.52 31.82 -32.06
N LEU A 982 -23.81 31.37 -33.09
CA LEU A 982 -24.31 30.31 -33.95
C LEU A 982 -24.35 28.98 -33.18
N PRO A 983 -25.36 28.13 -33.43
CA PRO A 983 -25.38 26.78 -32.86
C PRO A 983 -24.22 25.95 -33.41
N THR A 984 -23.85 24.85 -32.77
CA THR A 984 -22.92 23.89 -33.36
C THR A 984 -23.59 23.09 -34.50
N PRO A 985 -22.83 22.58 -35.48
CA PRO A 985 -23.36 21.67 -36.49
C PRO A 985 -24.00 20.44 -35.84
N ARG A 986 -25.25 20.13 -36.21
CA ARG A 986 -26.00 19.01 -35.63
C ARG A 986 -26.83 18.27 -36.66
N PHE A 987 -27.07 16.99 -36.39
CA PHE A 987 -27.97 16.15 -37.18
C PHE A 987 -29.28 15.87 -36.45
N ALA A 988 -30.39 15.92 -37.19
CA ALA A 988 -31.70 15.43 -36.77
C ALA A 988 -32.37 14.77 -37.98
N GLU A 989 -32.88 13.54 -37.84
CA GLU A 989 -33.56 12.79 -38.92
C GLU A 989 -32.76 12.75 -40.25
N SER A 990 -31.45 12.48 -40.17
CA SER A 990 -30.52 12.49 -41.32
C SER A 990 -30.35 13.84 -42.03
N ARG A 991 -30.88 14.93 -41.45
CA ARG A 991 -30.71 16.30 -41.92
C ARG A 991 -29.65 16.99 -41.08
N MET A 992 -28.78 17.76 -41.73
CA MET A 992 -27.72 18.51 -41.06
C MET A 992 -28.09 20.00 -40.98
N THR A 993 -28.10 20.55 -39.78
CA THR A 993 -28.11 22.01 -39.58
C THR A 993 -26.66 22.49 -39.56
N LEU A 994 -26.25 23.28 -40.56
CA LEU A 994 -24.89 23.75 -40.76
C LEU A 994 -24.80 25.29 -40.64
N PRO A 995 -24.21 25.80 -39.55
CA PRO A 995 -23.79 27.19 -39.45
C PRO A 995 -22.60 27.45 -40.38
N CYS A 996 -22.70 28.51 -41.18
CA CYS A 996 -21.70 28.79 -42.21
C CYS A 996 -21.75 30.23 -42.72
N ILE A 997 -20.77 30.56 -43.55
CA ILE A 997 -20.78 31.75 -44.40
C ILE A 997 -21.04 31.29 -45.83
N ALA A 998 -22.15 31.74 -46.42
CA ALA A 998 -22.66 31.25 -47.70
C ALA A 998 -22.50 32.29 -48.80
N PHE A 999 -21.71 31.98 -49.83
CA PHE A 999 -21.45 32.88 -50.95
C PHE A 999 -22.11 32.34 -52.22
N GLN A 1000 -23.04 33.10 -52.78
CA GLN A 1000 -23.71 32.72 -54.02
C GLN A 1000 -22.77 32.86 -55.22
N LEU A 1001 -22.71 31.83 -56.06
CA LEU A 1001 -21.91 31.86 -57.28
C LEU A 1001 -22.70 32.43 -58.48
N PRO A 1002 -22.11 33.33 -59.27
CA PRO A 1002 -22.69 33.82 -60.52
C PRO A 1002 -22.59 32.75 -61.64
N ARG A 1003 -23.07 33.09 -62.84
CA ARG A 1003 -23.06 32.18 -64.01
C ARG A 1003 -21.66 31.64 -64.30
N PHE A 1004 -21.59 30.36 -64.66
CA PHE A 1004 -20.34 29.62 -64.89
C PHE A 1004 -20.05 29.46 -66.39
N SER A 1005 -18.76 29.41 -66.74
CA SER A 1005 -18.30 28.85 -68.01
C SER A 1005 -17.91 27.39 -67.81
N SER A 1006 -18.15 26.53 -68.80
CA SER A 1006 -17.81 25.10 -68.73
C SER A 1006 -16.83 24.70 -69.83
N SER A 1007 -15.89 23.83 -69.48
CA SER A 1007 -14.97 23.19 -70.42
C SER A 1007 -14.92 21.69 -70.17
N ARG A 1008 -14.84 20.90 -71.24
CA ARG A 1008 -14.84 19.43 -71.17
C ARG A 1008 -13.39 18.94 -71.21
N THR A 1009 -13.00 18.12 -70.23
CA THR A 1009 -11.66 17.52 -70.14
C THR A 1009 -11.74 15.99 -70.20
N ARG A 1010 -10.60 15.31 -70.37
CA ARG A 1010 -10.54 13.83 -70.38
C ARG A 1010 -10.96 13.19 -69.05
N SER A 1011 -10.85 13.91 -67.93
CA SER A 1011 -11.10 13.40 -66.57
C SER A 1011 -12.41 13.91 -65.93
N GLY A 1012 -13.22 14.70 -66.65
CA GLY A 1012 -14.47 15.28 -66.13
C GLY A 1012 -14.83 16.63 -66.78
N ARG A 1013 -15.83 17.32 -66.21
CA ARG A 1013 -16.16 18.70 -66.60
C ARG A 1013 -15.51 19.68 -65.61
N VAL A 1014 -14.93 20.74 -66.14
CA VAL A 1014 -14.34 21.84 -65.35
C VAL A 1014 -15.20 23.07 -65.53
N TYR A 1015 -15.70 23.62 -64.43
CA TYR A 1015 -16.48 24.84 -64.39
C TYR A 1015 -15.64 25.97 -63.80
N ARG A 1016 -15.70 27.16 -64.41
CA ARG A 1016 -15.05 28.38 -63.93
C ARG A 1016 -16.10 29.43 -63.62
N ALA A 1017 -16.09 29.96 -62.41
CA ALA A 1017 -16.88 31.12 -62.00
C ALA A 1017 -15.99 32.26 -61.54
N ASP A 1018 -16.22 33.44 -62.08
CA ASP A 1018 -15.57 34.67 -61.62
C ASP A 1018 -16.45 35.33 -60.55
N THR A 1019 -15.91 35.49 -59.36
CA THR A 1019 -16.60 36.04 -58.19
C THR A 1019 -15.90 37.29 -57.71
N ILE A 1020 -16.68 38.28 -57.25
CA ILE A 1020 -16.13 39.48 -56.59
C ILE A 1020 -15.44 39.09 -55.27
N ALA A 1021 -15.93 38.02 -54.60
CA ALA A 1021 -15.42 37.60 -53.31
C ALA A 1021 -14.09 36.83 -53.37
N PHE A 1022 -13.89 35.99 -54.39
CA PHE A 1022 -12.77 35.03 -54.44
C PHE A 1022 -11.93 35.08 -55.73
N GLY A 1023 -12.28 35.93 -56.70
CA GLY A 1023 -11.72 35.86 -58.06
C GLY A 1023 -12.27 34.64 -58.83
N THR A 1024 -11.43 34.04 -59.69
CA THR A 1024 -11.81 32.87 -60.52
C THR A 1024 -11.71 31.58 -59.72
N VAL A 1025 -12.84 30.88 -59.55
CA VAL A 1025 -12.94 29.59 -58.86
C VAL A 1025 -13.09 28.46 -59.89
N GLU A 1026 -12.21 27.45 -59.81
CA GLU A 1026 -12.29 26.23 -60.62
C GLU A 1026 -12.94 25.07 -59.86
N ILE A 1027 -13.95 24.44 -60.46
CA ILE A 1027 -14.66 23.29 -59.89
C ILE A 1027 -14.56 22.12 -60.86
N ARG A 1028 -14.01 20.99 -60.40
CA ARG A 1028 -13.96 19.74 -61.17
C ARG A 1028 -14.97 18.74 -60.62
N THR A 1029 -15.84 18.26 -61.50
CA THR A 1029 -16.87 17.30 -61.12
C THR A 1029 -17.31 16.45 -62.31
N LYS A 1030 -17.71 15.21 -62.02
CA LYS A 1030 -18.42 14.33 -62.96
C LYS A 1030 -19.88 14.74 -63.18
N TYR A 1031 -20.47 15.52 -62.27
CA TYR A 1031 -21.87 15.93 -62.35
C TYR A 1031 -22.09 17.10 -63.32
N ASP A 1032 -23.27 17.13 -63.94
CA ASP A 1032 -23.67 18.25 -64.81
C ASP A 1032 -24.23 19.40 -63.97
N LEU A 1033 -23.40 20.42 -63.71
CA LEU A 1033 -23.81 21.61 -62.96
C LEU A 1033 -24.71 22.56 -63.78
N SER A 1034 -24.78 22.39 -65.10
CA SER A 1034 -25.50 23.29 -66.01
C SER A 1034 -27.01 23.31 -65.77
N ARG A 1035 -27.55 22.28 -65.11
CA ARG A 1035 -28.98 22.15 -64.77
C ARG A 1035 -29.33 22.69 -63.38
N MET A 1036 -28.35 23.12 -62.58
CA MET A 1036 -28.56 23.60 -61.22
C MET A 1036 -28.88 25.09 -61.22
N ARG A 1037 -29.91 25.50 -60.47
CA ARG A 1037 -30.45 26.87 -60.52
C ARG A 1037 -29.67 27.86 -59.65
N SER A 1038 -29.17 27.42 -58.50
CA SER A 1038 -28.45 28.27 -57.54
C SER A 1038 -27.37 27.47 -56.84
N LEU A 1039 -26.10 27.85 -57.06
CA LEU A 1039 -24.93 27.23 -56.44
C LEU A 1039 -24.31 28.17 -55.41
N TYR A 1040 -23.86 27.60 -54.29
CA TYR A 1040 -23.29 28.32 -53.16
C TYR A 1040 -21.96 27.70 -52.77
N LEU A 1041 -20.94 28.55 -52.55
CA LEU A 1041 -19.74 28.17 -51.81
C LEU A 1041 -19.99 28.41 -50.34
N ILE A 1042 -19.81 27.37 -49.56
CA ILE A 1042 -20.04 27.38 -48.13
C ILE A 1042 -18.70 27.26 -47.43
N HIS A 1043 -18.42 28.21 -46.55
CA HIS A 1043 -17.41 28.06 -45.51
C HIS A 1043 -18.11 27.57 -44.24
N PRO A 1044 -17.99 26.29 -43.85
CA PRO A 1044 -18.47 25.82 -42.56
C PRO A 1044 -17.88 26.66 -41.44
N TRP A 1045 -18.70 27.03 -40.45
CA TRP A 1045 -18.17 27.67 -39.26
C TRP A 1045 -17.36 26.64 -38.45
N LEU A 1046 -16.19 27.05 -37.97
CA LEU A 1046 -15.25 26.23 -37.23
C LEU A 1046 -14.87 26.99 -35.95
N ASP A 1047 -15.30 26.51 -34.79
CA ASP A 1047 -15.10 27.21 -33.50
C ASP A 1047 -13.60 27.39 -33.18
N ASN A 1048 -12.74 26.47 -33.65
CA ASN A 1048 -11.28 26.54 -33.51
C ASN A 1048 -10.61 27.68 -34.31
N LEU A 1049 -11.35 28.44 -35.13
CA LEU A 1049 -10.84 29.64 -35.79
C LEU A 1049 -10.65 30.81 -34.81
N ILE A 1050 -11.20 30.76 -33.60
CA ILE A 1050 -11.04 31.83 -32.61
C ILE A 1050 -9.90 31.53 -31.62
N GLU A 1051 -9.58 30.26 -31.39
CA GLU A 1051 -8.57 29.84 -30.43
C GLU A 1051 -7.16 29.76 -31.05
N HIS A 1052 -6.14 30.22 -30.30
CA HIS A 1052 -4.73 30.30 -30.71
C HIS A 1052 -4.24 29.04 -31.42
N GLY A 1053 -3.46 29.23 -32.49
CA GLY A 1053 -2.84 28.18 -33.27
C GLY A 1053 -1.81 27.40 -32.47
N HIS A 1054 -2.25 26.45 -31.65
CA HIS A 1054 -1.43 25.37 -31.12
C HIS A 1054 -2.08 24.03 -31.44
N MET A 1055 -1.68 23.45 -32.58
CA MET A 1055 -1.53 21.99 -32.67
C MET A 1055 -0.23 21.63 -31.95
N HIS A 1056 -0.23 21.69 -30.61
CA HIS A 1056 0.80 21.04 -29.80
C HIS A 1056 0.21 20.60 -28.46
N GLY A 1057 0.54 19.36 -28.11
CA GLY A 1057 0.13 18.65 -26.90
C GLY A 1057 0.17 19.53 -25.65
N GLY A 1058 -1.02 19.93 -25.20
CA GLY A 1058 -1.24 20.20 -23.80
C GLY A 1058 -1.13 18.87 -23.05
N ALA A 1059 -0.39 18.85 -21.95
CA ALA A 1059 -0.51 17.79 -20.97
C ALA A 1059 -1.95 17.86 -20.43
N PHE A 1060 -2.80 16.98 -20.95
CA PHE A 1060 -4.17 16.82 -20.50
C PHE A 1060 -4.18 15.82 -19.34
N THR A 1061 -4.72 16.27 -18.22
CA THR A 1061 -4.92 15.52 -16.98
C THR A 1061 -5.70 14.22 -17.21
N GLU A 1062 -5.33 13.15 -16.51
CA GLU A 1062 -6.00 11.83 -16.56
C GLU A 1062 -7.44 11.80 -16.01
N ASP A 1063 -7.99 12.93 -15.55
CA ASP A 1063 -9.26 12.97 -14.81
C ASP A 1063 -10.53 12.83 -15.66
N ASP A 1064 -10.47 12.80 -17.00
CA ASP A 1064 -11.67 12.69 -17.84
C ASP A 1064 -12.02 11.26 -18.32
N VAL A 1065 -11.39 10.20 -17.78
CA VAL A 1065 -11.64 8.80 -18.25
C VAL A 1065 -12.04 7.81 -17.14
N LEU A 1066 -12.23 8.22 -15.89
CA LEU A 1066 -12.69 7.29 -14.84
C LEU A 1066 -13.80 7.84 -13.94
N LEU A 1067 -14.98 8.10 -14.51
CA LEU A 1067 -16.23 7.97 -13.78
C LEU A 1067 -17.26 7.22 -14.65
N PRO A 1068 -17.80 6.06 -14.24
CA PRO A 1068 -19.19 5.76 -14.60
C PRO A 1068 -20.06 6.89 -14.01
N PRO A 1069 -21.23 7.20 -14.60
CA PRO A 1069 -22.09 8.26 -14.08
C PRO A 1069 -22.34 8.02 -12.60
N SER A 1070 -22.11 9.04 -11.77
CA SER A 1070 -22.56 9.08 -10.39
C SER A 1070 -24.08 8.83 -10.38
N PRO A 1071 -24.59 7.79 -9.70
CA PRO A 1071 -25.95 7.84 -9.22
C PRO A 1071 -25.98 8.90 -8.12
N ASN A 1072 -26.94 9.82 -8.19
CA ASN A 1072 -27.36 10.58 -7.02
C ASN A 1072 -27.59 9.57 -5.88
N MET A 1073 -26.79 9.68 -4.82
CA MET A 1073 -27.11 9.08 -3.53
C MET A 1073 -27.68 10.23 -2.72
N ASP A 1074 -29.00 10.30 -2.69
CA ASP A 1074 -29.67 10.88 -1.55
C ASP A 1074 -29.35 9.99 -0.35
N ASP A 1075 -28.93 10.62 0.74
CA ASP A 1075 -28.75 9.99 2.04
C ASP A 1075 -30.11 9.52 2.55
N GLU A 1076 -30.37 8.21 2.52
CA GLU A 1076 -31.34 7.59 3.44
C GLU A 1076 -30.58 6.71 4.44
N GLU A 1077 -30.39 7.29 5.62
CA GLU A 1077 -30.34 6.54 6.87
C GLU A 1077 -31.58 5.65 6.95
N ILE A 1078 -31.41 4.32 6.93
CA ILE A 1078 -32.44 3.42 7.45
C ILE A 1078 -31.77 2.39 8.36
N SER A 1079 -31.98 2.66 9.64
CA SER A 1079 -32.05 1.71 10.76
C SER A 1079 -32.78 0.43 10.40
N GLY A 1080 -32.35 -0.69 10.98
CA GLY A 1080 -33.05 -1.97 10.85
C GLY A 1080 -34.52 -1.87 11.25
N ASP A 1081 -35.39 -2.51 10.47
CA ASP A 1081 -36.18 -3.66 10.92
C ASP A 1081 -37.10 -4.14 9.79
N GLU A 1082 -37.46 -5.42 9.91
CA GLU A 1082 -38.63 -6.10 9.35
C GLU A 1082 -38.59 -6.81 7.98
N LEU A 1083 -39.15 -8.01 8.09
CA LEU A 1083 -39.31 -9.12 7.16
C LEU A 1083 -40.70 -9.07 6.49
N ASP A 1084 -40.82 -9.82 5.39
CA ASP A 1084 -42.02 -10.44 4.80
C ASP A 1084 -43.18 -9.57 4.26
N ASN A 1085 -43.41 -9.59 2.93
CA ASN A 1085 -44.53 -10.33 2.31
C ASN A 1085 -44.68 -10.10 0.80
N GLU A 1086 -45.20 -11.14 0.13
CA GLU A 1086 -45.65 -11.15 -1.27
C GLU A 1086 -46.96 -10.38 -1.51
N GLY A 1087 -47.22 -9.97 -2.78
CA GLY A 1087 -48.59 -9.84 -3.31
C GLY A 1087 -48.90 -8.61 -4.19
N ILE A 1088 -48.85 -8.79 -5.52
CA ILE A 1088 -49.89 -8.58 -6.55
C ILE A 1088 -50.77 -7.28 -6.58
N ASP A 1089 -50.79 -6.70 -7.80
CA ASP A 1089 -51.81 -5.93 -8.58
C ASP A 1089 -52.08 -4.41 -8.44
N ASP A 1090 -52.06 -3.82 -9.66
CA ASP A 1090 -52.92 -2.81 -10.31
C ASP A 1090 -52.79 -1.28 -10.10
N ASP A 1091 -52.57 -0.62 -11.26
CA ASP A 1091 -53.11 0.63 -11.81
C ASP A 1091 -53.24 1.88 -10.92
N ASP A 1092 -52.60 3.00 -11.32
CA ASP A 1092 -53.28 4.05 -12.11
C ASP A 1092 -52.33 5.20 -12.52
N ASP A 1093 -52.79 5.93 -13.54
CA ASP A 1093 -52.16 6.91 -14.40
C ASP A 1093 -51.87 8.30 -13.77
N SER A 1094 -51.04 9.06 -14.48
CA SER A 1094 -51.00 10.53 -14.63
C SER A 1094 -49.87 11.37 -13.99
N SER A 1095 -49.24 12.15 -14.90
CA SER A 1095 -48.46 13.39 -14.72
C SER A 1095 -46.95 13.31 -14.43
N LEU A 1096 -46.16 12.96 -15.46
CA LEU A 1096 -44.73 13.28 -15.51
C LEU A 1096 -44.52 14.68 -16.11
N SER A 1097 -43.99 15.58 -15.28
CA SER A 1097 -43.34 16.82 -15.72
C SER A 1097 -41.92 16.49 -16.17
N GLU A 1098 -41.50 17.03 -17.31
CA GLU A 1098 -40.15 16.89 -17.86
C GLU A 1098 -39.08 17.38 -16.87
N PRO A 1099 -38.01 16.61 -16.56
CA PRO A 1099 -36.84 17.15 -15.90
C PRO A 1099 -35.95 17.87 -16.93
N GLU A 1100 -35.62 19.13 -16.62
CA GLU A 1100 -34.70 19.97 -17.38
C GLU A 1100 -33.30 19.32 -17.52
N LEU A 1101 -32.75 19.38 -18.73
CA LEU A 1101 -31.40 18.91 -19.08
C LEU A 1101 -30.31 19.63 -18.27
N PRO A 1102 -29.26 18.94 -17.78
CA PRO A 1102 -28.11 19.60 -17.17
C PRO A 1102 -27.32 20.38 -18.21
N SER A 1103 -27.09 21.66 -17.90
CA SER A 1103 -26.24 22.59 -18.65
C SER A 1103 -24.84 22.04 -18.89
N THR A 1104 -24.43 22.07 -20.15
CA THR A 1104 -23.13 21.69 -20.68
C THR A 1104 -21.96 22.31 -19.91
N ALA A 1105 -21.01 21.46 -19.49
CA ALA A 1105 -19.73 21.86 -18.92
C ALA A 1105 -18.97 22.79 -19.88
N THR A 1106 -18.48 23.90 -19.33
CA THR A 1106 -17.64 24.88 -20.05
C THR A 1106 -16.19 24.40 -20.05
N PRO A 1107 -15.48 24.40 -21.20
CA PRO A 1107 -14.07 24.02 -21.24
C PRO A 1107 -13.20 25.08 -20.55
N ALA A 1108 -12.07 24.61 -19.99
CA ALA A 1108 -11.11 25.38 -19.22
C ALA A 1108 -10.71 26.68 -19.91
N GLN A 1109 -11.02 27.81 -19.27
CA GLN A 1109 -10.68 29.14 -19.75
C GLN A 1109 -9.17 29.36 -19.69
N THR A 1110 -8.52 29.32 -20.85
CA THR A 1110 -7.34 30.18 -21.10
C THR A 1110 -7.70 31.62 -20.77
N ALA A 1111 -6.75 32.40 -20.23
CA ALA A 1111 -6.96 33.81 -19.91
C ALA A 1111 -7.72 34.52 -21.05
N PRO A 1112 -8.79 35.29 -20.75
CA PRO A 1112 -9.69 35.79 -21.78
C PRO A 1112 -8.90 36.66 -22.75
N VAL A 1113 -8.78 36.21 -24.00
CA VAL A 1113 -8.28 37.04 -25.09
C VAL A 1113 -9.18 38.27 -25.13
N ASP A 1114 -8.57 39.45 -25.06
CA ASP A 1114 -9.29 40.71 -25.18
C ASP A 1114 -10.22 40.68 -26.40
N ARG A 1115 -11.49 41.06 -26.22
CA ARG A 1115 -12.57 40.88 -27.20
C ARG A 1115 -12.23 41.52 -28.55
N GLU A 1116 -11.55 42.67 -28.53
CA GLU A 1116 -11.11 43.30 -29.76
C GLU A 1116 -10.00 42.53 -30.46
N THR A 1117 -9.09 41.95 -29.67
CA THR A 1117 -8.01 41.09 -30.17
C THR A 1117 -8.57 39.84 -30.82
N GLY A 1118 -9.57 39.19 -30.21
CA GLY A 1118 -10.29 38.05 -30.80
C GLY A 1118 -11.00 38.39 -32.12
N ALA A 1119 -11.65 39.56 -32.20
CA ALA A 1119 -12.28 40.01 -33.45
C ALA A 1119 -11.27 40.27 -34.58
N ARG A 1120 -10.08 40.84 -34.26
CA ARG A 1120 -9.01 41.05 -35.24
C ARG A 1120 -8.37 39.73 -35.69
N GLN A 1121 -8.18 38.76 -34.78
CA GLN A 1121 -7.71 37.41 -35.09
C GLN A 1121 -8.68 36.66 -36.02
N LEU A 1122 -9.97 36.75 -35.74
CA LEU A 1122 -11.02 36.15 -36.58
C LEU A 1122 -10.96 36.69 -38.02
N VAL A 1123 -10.87 38.02 -38.19
CA VAL A 1123 -10.77 38.63 -39.51
C VAL A 1123 -9.50 38.21 -40.25
N ALA A 1124 -8.38 38.10 -39.54
CA ALA A 1124 -7.12 37.60 -40.11
C ALA A 1124 -7.28 36.18 -40.66
N ARG A 1125 -7.94 35.29 -39.91
CA ARG A 1125 -8.15 33.89 -40.29
C ARG A 1125 -9.17 33.71 -41.42
N LEU A 1126 -10.26 34.49 -41.44
CA LEU A 1126 -11.23 34.48 -42.53
C LEU A 1126 -10.60 34.87 -43.88
N ARG A 1127 -9.51 35.65 -43.89
CA ARG A 1127 -8.77 36.06 -45.10
C ARG A 1127 -7.70 35.06 -45.55
N GLN A 1128 -7.49 33.97 -44.82
CA GLN A 1128 -6.63 32.87 -45.27
C GLN A 1128 -7.35 31.99 -46.31
N PRO A 1129 -6.60 31.27 -47.16
CA PRO A 1129 -7.18 30.26 -48.04
C PRO A 1129 -7.88 29.16 -47.21
N PHE A 1130 -9.09 28.78 -47.61
CA PHE A 1130 -9.86 27.71 -46.97
C PHE A 1130 -10.53 26.80 -48.01
N GLY A 1131 -10.85 25.57 -47.58
CA GLY A 1131 -11.63 24.63 -48.38
C GLY A 1131 -13.13 24.93 -48.30
N ALA A 1132 -13.78 25.18 -49.43
CA ALA A 1132 -15.21 25.44 -49.50
C ALA A 1132 -16.02 24.19 -49.90
N LEU A 1133 -17.23 24.06 -49.36
CA LEU A 1133 -18.22 23.09 -49.81
C LEU A 1133 -19.08 23.72 -50.91
N LEU A 1134 -19.40 22.95 -51.95
CA LEU A 1134 -20.32 23.38 -53.00
C LEU A 1134 -21.72 22.83 -52.72
N LEU A 1135 -22.69 23.71 -52.44
CA LEU A 1135 -24.09 23.34 -52.24
C LEU A 1135 -24.99 23.87 -53.36
N THR A 1136 -26.06 23.15 -53.66
CA THR A 1136 -27.18 23.61 -54.50
C THR A 1136 -28.47 23.62 -53.70
N VAL A 1137 -29.43 24.44 -54.10
CA VAL A 1137 -30.82 24.35 -53.61
C VAL A 1137 -31.45 23.06 -54.13
N ALA A 1138 -32.03 22.26 -53.23
CA ALA A 1138 -32.80 21.06 -53.56
C ALA A 1138 -34.16 21.44 -54.15
N SER A 1139 -34.63 20.73 -55.16
CA SER A 1139 -35.87 21.04 -55.90
C SER A 1139 -37.17 20.77 -55.13
N THR A 1140 -37.09 20.22 -53.93
CA THR A 1140 -38.23 19.90 -53.05
C THR A 1140 -38.33 20.96 -51.96
N GLY A 1141 -39.16 21.98 -52.17
CA GLY A 1141 -39.43 23.00 -51.14
C GLY A 1141 -40.23 22.42 -49.97
N ARG A 1142 -39.93 22.83 -48.73
CA ARG A 1142 -40.82 22.58 -47.58
C ARG A 1142 -42.11 23.39 -47.74
N ARG A 1143 -43.23 22.88 -47.19
CA ARG A 1143 -44.51 23.62 -47.13
C ARG A 1143 -44.40 24.93 -46.32
N ASP A 1144 -43.40 25.04 -45.45
CA ASP A 1144 -43.17 26.17 -44.54
C ASP A 1144 -42.25 27.25 -45.12
N GLY A 1145 -41.87 27.18 -46.40
CA GLY A 1145 -41.01 28.17 -47.06
C GLY A 1145 -39.51 28.02 -46.80
N ALA A 1146 -39.07 27.02 -46.01
CA ALA A 1146 -37.65 26.74 -45.83
C ALA A 1146 -37.03 26.02 -47.04
N VAL A 1147 -35.80 26.37 -47.37
CA VAL A 1147 -35.05 25.88 -48.53
C VAL A 1147 -34.05 24.81 -48.09
N ASP A 1148 -34.20 23.59 -48.60
CA ASP A 1148 -33.24 22.51 -48.36
C ASP A 1148 -32.05 22.65 -49.32
N TYR A 1149 -30.84 22.44 -48.80
CA TYR A 1149 -29.62 22.42 -49.58
C TYR A 1149 -29.12 20.99 -49.78
N LYS A 1150 -28.35 20.76 -50.84
CA LYS A 1150 -27.70 19.48 -51.11
C LYS A 1150 -26.26 19.73 -51.54
N ARG A 1151 -25.32 18.97 -50.97
CA ARG A 1151 -23.91 19.02 -51.39
C ARG A 1151 -23.75 18.42 -52.77
N VAL A 1152 -22.99 19.13 -53.58
CA VAL A 1152 -22.58 18.69 -54.90
C VAL A 1152 -21.17 18.11 -54.78
N ALA A 1153 -21.05 16.81 -55.06
CA ALA A 1153 -19.78 16.11 -54.98
C ALA A 1153 -18.78 16.67 -56.02
N ALA A 1154 -17.59 17.02 -55.53
CA ALA A 1154 -16.45 17.50 -56.31
C ALA A 1154 -15.34 16.45 -56.29
N ASP A 1155 -14.68 16.27 -57.44
CA ASP A 1155 -13.55 15.34 -57.59
C ASP A 1155 -12.21 16.00 -57.17
N SER A 1156 -12.22 17.30 -56.87
CA SER A 1156 -11.08 18.06 -56.38
C SER A 1156 -11.48 18.99 -55.24
N LEU A 1157 -10.51 19.36 -54.39
CA LEU A 1157 -10.74 20.38 -53.36
C LEU A 1157 -11.08 21.72 -54.02
N ILE A 1158 -12.05 22.43 -53.46
CA ILE A 1158 -12.39 23.79 -53.86
C ILE A 1158 -11.73 24.72 -52.85
N ASN A 1159 -10.53 25.21 -53.17
CA ASN A 1159 -9.80 26.13 -52.32
C ASN A 1159 -10.06 27.55 -52.79
N VAL A 1160 -10.52 28.40 -51.88
CA VAL A 1160 -10.82 29.81 -52.16
C VAL A 1160 -10.17 30.71 -51.11
N GLN A 1161 -9.92 31.95 -51.49
CA GLN A 1161 -9.38 32.97 -50.60
C GLN A 1161 -10.18 34.25 -50.79
N LEU A 1162 -10.66 34.84 -49.69
CA LEU A 1162 -11.38 36.12 -49.75
C LEU A 1162 -10.44 37.23 -50.22
N GLN A 1163 -10.87 38.00 -51.23
CA GLN A 1163 -10.12 39.16 -51.70
C GLN A 1163 -10.15 40.29 -50.66
N GLU A 1164 -9.07 41.08 -50.58
CA GLU A 1164 -8.98 42.18 -49.61
C GLU A 1164 -10.05 43.27 -49.82
N SER A 1165 -10.58 43.36 -51.05
CA SER A 1165 -11.64 44.27 -51.49
C SER A 1165 -13.02 43.96 -50.91
N VAL A 1166 -13.25 42.75 -50.36
CA VAL A 1166 -14.53 42.36 -49.77
C VAL A 1166 -14.73 43.05 -48.42
N SER A 1167 -15.85 43.75 -48.25
CA SER A 1167 -16.14 44.45 -47.00
C SER A 1167 -16.56 43.47 -45.89
N LEU A 1168 -16.26 43.81 -44.63
CA LEU A 1168 -16.69 43.00 -43.47
C LEU A 1168 -18.21 42.96 -43.33
N ALA A 1169 -18.93 43.98 -43.82
CA ALA A 1169 -20.38 44.03 -43.83
C ALA A 1169 -20.96 42.98 -44.79
N ASP A 1170 -20.34 42.80 -45.97
CA ASP A 1170 -20.76 41.76 -46.92
C ASP A 1170 -20.56 40.35 -46.35
N ILE A 1171 -19.49 40.11 -45.59
CA ILE A 1171 -19.25 38.83 -44.92
C ILE A 1171 -20.32 38.59 -43.83
N LEU A 1172 -20.60 39.61 -43.02
CA LEU A 1172 -21.63 39.57 -41.97
C LEU A 1172 -23.01 39.25 -42.56
N ASP A 1173 -23.34 39.84 -43.71
CA ASP A 1173 -24.60 39.62 -44.40
C ASP A 1173 -24.70 38.25 -45.06
N ASN A 1174 -23.61 37.49 -45.19
CA ASN A 1174 -23.57 36.12 -45.72
C ASN A 1174 -23.54 35.03 -44.64
N VAL A 1175 -23.54 35.39 -43.35
CA VAL A 1175 -23.65 34.41 -42.24
C VAL A 1175 -25.05 33.79 -42.23
N ARG A 1176 -25.13 32.45 -42.31
CA ARG A 1176 -26.36 31.67 -42.42
C ARG A 1176 -26.30 30.39 -41.58
N VAL A 1177 -27.48 29.84 -41.30
CA VAL A 1177 -27.64 28.47 -40.82
C VAL A 1177 -28.46 27.75 -41.88
N LEU A 1178 -27.88 26.71 -42.50
CA LEU A 1178 -28.49 25.98 -43.63
C LEU A 1178 -28.91 24.59 -43.20
N ASP A 1179 -30.08 24.15 -43.65
CA ASP A 1179 -30.48 22.74 -43.54
C ASP A 1179 -30.03 21.99 -44.80
N VAL A 1180 -29.22 20.95 -44.62
CA VAL A 1180 -28.63 20.16 -45.71
C VAL A 1180 -29.12 18.71 -45.66
N LEU A 1181 -29.61 18.23 -46.82
CA LEU A 1181 -30.09 16.88 -47.10
C LEU A 1181 -28.99 15.91 -47.51
#